data_AF-A0A5B0QIL5-F1
#
_entry.id   AF-A0A5B0QIL5-F1
#
_cell.length_a   1.000
_cell.length_b   1.000
_cell.length_c   1.000
_cell.angle_alpha   90.00
_cell.angle_beta   90.00
_cell.angle_gamma   90.00
#
_symmetry.space_group_name_H-M   'P 1'
#
loop_
_entity.id
_entity.type
_entity.pdbx_description
1 polymer ?
#
loop_
_entity_poly.entity_id
_entity_poly.type
_entity_poly.pdbx_seq_one_letter_code
_entity_poly.pdbx_strand_id
1 'polypeptide(L)'
;MTLSPKPDVPVKHNQSAPEDEQINCNDLQPFDLIGIGFGPANLSLSVRLAEQALNNTLLHPQLLKTPSADQPTLSRHLRTCFIDSNHRFRWHPGMMIDGSRMQISFLKDLVTLRNPCSPLSFLNYLHCHDRLVDFINRATFTPTRLEFADYLAWVARRVDSSSSSPSPRGKTDPPSNLNSIDVCYGERVVSVQGVRGTTGDIEFLRVSSTKASNGAIQQYLCRNLVISVGGTARVPRPFQEIGFESSKKPCYVLHTSTFLQHIDHILSNLIRPASAYPRPGRTRQQPIYDPPLDRSNSSSSINSALSSEGFTSRPSAAQPTCSPKPHPDEPRKIKVAVIGAGQSAAETLLETYNRLKTLIGSEHGLETSAEIDLLIKQGHLRPSDDSPFSNEVFNPQSTDFFYDLSAQELKPRMNSQSPIPAHERVNDILLKEAAATNYAVVSPETLSTLHEIIYSQKVEQGMEKGQLRDWGRPDDVKINIVNYTDVRAAEVSARGDGSIDVVLEHLLTGKTRRGHYEAVILGTGYSRQSWKEILFGRASGCPGSGSDISLRSLWPGLSLESPLQGLHISSEHSSDDSPTNSDIVSSGLSDEHEHDSCRSEPSSQNPPIDLHIARNYRLVLPETFVEPADPSTNNNNNNKSTVRKFRPTVWLQGCNERTHGISDSLLSVLAVRAGEIFDGLLEEGWFGDPPHSDK
;
A
#
# COMPACT_ATOMS: atom_id res chain seq x y z
N MET A 1 47.38 28.20 -22.08
CA MET A 1 47.48 27.16 -23.12
C MET A 1 46.07 26.68 -23.44
N THR A 2 45.50 27.23 -24.50
CA THR A 2 44.21 26.88 -25.09
C THR A 2 44.35 25.58 -25.88
N LEU A 3 43.53 24.58 -25.57
CA LEU A 3 43.40 23.36 -26.36
C LEU A 3 41.99 23.30 -26.97
N SER A 4 41.97 23.34 -28.30
CA SER A 4 40.81 23.32 -29.19
C SER A 4 40.06 21.98 -29.14
N PRO A 5 38.75 21.95 -29.40
CA PRO A 5 37.98 20.72 -29.53
C PRO A 5 38.23 20.04 -30.89
N LYS A 6 38.35 18.70 -30.88
CA LYS A 6 38.43 17.85 -32.09
C LYS A 6 37.02 17.63 -32.69
N PRO A 7 36.92 17.38 -34.00
CA PRO A 7 35.65 17.37 -34.74
C PRO A 7 34.89 16.04 -34.60
N ASP A 8 33.56 16.15 -34.71
CA ASP A 8 32.59 15.06 -34.70
C ASP A 8 32.79 14.05 -35.84
N VAL A 9 32.72 12.77 -35.50
CA VAL A 9 32.63 11.65 -36.44
C VAL A 9 31.15 11.24 -36.56
N PRO A 10 30.58 11.17 -37.78
CA PRO A 10 29.16 10.87 -37.95
C PRO A 10 28.87 9.39 -37.65
N VAL A 11 28.10 9.14 -36.60
CA VAL A 11 27.54 7.82 -36.30
C VAL A 11 26.40 7.54 -37.28
N LYS A 12 26.58 6.52 -38.12
CA LYS A 12 25.53 6.00 -39.01
C LYS A 12 24.40 5.41 -38.15
N HIS A 13 23.20 5.96 -38.30
CA HIS A 13 21.98 5.34 -37.79
C HIS A 13 21.67 4.06 -38.58
N ASN A 14 22.02 2.90 -38.02
CA ASN A 14 21.34 1.66 -38.32
C ASN A 14 20.23 1.47 -37.27
N GLN A 15 19.02 1.86 -37.63
CA GLN A 15 17.81 1.48 -36.93
C GLN A 15 17.47 0.04 -37.32
N SER A 16 17.91 -0.92 -36.50
CA SER A 16 17.22 -2.19 -36.33
C SER A 16 16.82 -2.26 -34.87
N ALA A 17 15.50 -2.27 -34.61
CA ALA A 17 14.96 -2.53 -33.29
C ALA A 17 15.59 -3.81 -32.73
N PRO A 18 15.92 -3.89 -31.42
CA PRO A 18 16.34 -5.14 -30.84
C PRO A 18 15.15 -6.10 -30.94
N GLU A 19 15.32 -7.17 -31.69
CA GLU A 19 14.40 -8.30 -31.71
C GLU A 19 14.19 -8.78 -30.27
N ASP A 20 12.93 -9.04 -29.90
CA ASP A 20 12.53 -9.62 -28.63
C ASP A 20 13.36 -10.89 -28.36
N GLU A 21 14.37 -10.81 -27.49
CA GLU A 21 14.94 -12.00 -26.85
C GLU A 21 13.86 -12.61 -25.95
N GLN A 22 13.00 -13.43 -26.54
CA GLN A 22 12.16 -14.37 -25.82
C GLN A 22 13.08 -15.28 -25.00
N ILE A 23 13.21 -14.98 -23.71
CA ILE A 23 13.88 -15.86 -22.75
C ILE A 23 13.14 -17.20 -22.79
N ASN A 24 13.82 -18.23 -23.32
CA ASN A 24 13.30 -19.59 -23.35
C ASN A 24 13.10 -20.06 -21.91
N CYS A 25 11.83 -20.22 -21.51
CA CYS A 25 11.46 -20.41 -20.10
C CYS A 25 11.89 -21.77 -19.51
N ASN A 26 12.32 -22.72 -20.35
CA ASN A 26 12.78 -24.04 -19.92
C ASN A 26 14.18 -24.02 -19.27
N ASP A 27 14.93 -22.92 -19.39
CA ASP A 27 16.31 -22.81 -18.87
C ASP A 27 16.41 -22.04 -17.53
N LEU A 28 15.28 -21.52 -17.00
CA LEU A 28 15.27 -20.81 -15.72
C LEU A 28 15.25 -21.82 -14.56
N GLN A 29 16.37 -21.95 -13.84
CA GLN A 29 16.35 -22.68 -12.58
C GLN A 29 15.34 -22.03 -11.61
N PRO A 30 14.41 -22.80 -11.01
CA PRO A 30 13.43 -22.25 -10.09
C PRO A 30 14.07 -21.85 -8.76
N PHE A 31 13.52 -20.80 -8.14
CA PHE A 31 13.77 -20.46 -6.75
C PHE A 31 12.92 -21.36 -5.84
N ASP A 32 13.45 -21.69 -4.66
CA ASP A 32 12.67 -22.36 -3.63
C ASP A 32 11.59 -21.40 -3.10
N LEU A 33 11.94 -20.13 -2.89
CA LEU A 33 11.02 -19.08 -2.41
C LEU A 33 11.28 -17.76 -3.14
N ILE A 34 10.21 -17.12 -3.60
CA ILE A 34 10.24 -15.70 -3.97
C ILE A 34 9.41 -14.88 -2.99
N GLY A 35 9.96 -13.76 -2.53
CA GLY A 35 9.25 -12.73 -1.77
C GLY A 35 8.89 -11.53 -2.63
N ILE A 36 7.61 -11.15 -2.65
CA ILE A 36 7.14 -9.92 -3.31
C ILE A 36 7.10 -8.79 -2.27
N GLY A 37 7.90 -7.76 -2.52
CA GLY A 37 8.19 -6.66 -1.59
C GLY A 37 9.37 -6.98 -0.68
N PHE A 38 10.17 -5.98 -0.36
CA PHE A 38 11.32 -6.08 0.55
C PHE A 38 11.27 -4.98 1.62
N GLY A 39 10.08 -4.74 2.15
CA GLY A 39 9.85 -3.96 3.38
C GLY A 39 10.14 -4.77 4.65
N PRO A 40 9.87 -4.20 5.85
CA PRO A 40 10.27 -4.80 7.13
C PRO A 40 9.84 -6.26 7.35
N ALA A 41 8.67 -6.66 6.89
CA ALA A 41 8.16 -8.01 7.11
C ALA A 41 8.92 -9.08 6.31
N ASN A 42 9.15 -8.87 5.02
CA ASN A 42 10.01 -9.75 4.23
C ASN A 42 11.50 -9.60 4.60
N LEU A 43 11.93 -8.42 5.05
CA LEU A 43 13.26 -8.23 5.61
C LEU A 43 13.46 -9.08 6.88
N SER A 44 12.49 -9.12 7.80
CA SER A 44 12.52 -10.01 8.98
C SER A 44 12.65 -11.49 8.60
N LEU A 45 11.87 -11.94 7.59
CA LEU A 45 11.96 -13.30 7.07
C LEU A 45 13.33 -13.59 6.44
N SER A 46 13.89 -12.64 5.70
CA SER A 46 15.23 -12.78 5.12
C SER A 46 16.32 -12.91 6.19
N VAL A 47 16.15 -12.25 7.35
CA VAL A 47 17.06 -12.45 8.49
C VAL A 47 16.98 -13.88 9.02
N ARG A 48 15.77 -14.42 9.20
CA ARG A 48 15.59 -15.80 9.66
C ARG A 48 16.19 -16.82 8.68
N LEU A 49 16.02 -16.59 7.37
CA LEU A 49 16.60 -17.40 6.29
C LEU A 49 18.15 -17.33 6.30
N ALA A 50 18.71 -16.13 6.45
CA ALA A 50 20.14 -15.91 6.51
C ALA A 50 20.78 -16.57 7.76
N GLU A 51 20.13 -16.48 8.92
CA GLU A 51 20.60 -17.16 10.14
C GLU A 51 20.63 -18.68 9.97
N GLN A 52 19.65 -19.26 9.25
CA GLN A 52 19.67 -20.69 8.93
C GLN A 52 20.86 -21.05 8.04
N ALA A 53 21.10 -20.26 6.99
CA ALA A 53 22.22 -20.47 6.07
C ALA A 53 23.56 -20.44 6.81
N LEU A 54 23.71 -19.51 7.76
CA LEU A 54 24.90 -19.40 8.61
C LEU A 54 25.10 -20.64 9.48
N ASN A 55 24.05 -21.09 10.18
CA ASN A 55 24.10 -22.29 11.02
C ASN A 55 24.50 -23.52 10.19
N ASN A 56 23.93 -23.69 9.00
CA ASN A 56 24.29 -24.79 8.10
C ASN A 56 25.76 -24.73 7.63
N THR A 57 26.37 -23.54 7.60
CA THR A 57 27.78 -23.34 7.19
C THR A 57 28.78 -23.52 8.34
N LEU A 58 28.37 -23.19 9.58
CA LEU A 58 29.24 -23.26 10.78
C LEU A 58 29.22 -24.62 11.49
N LEU A 59 28.38 -25.57 11.07
CA LEU A 59 28.27 -26.89 11.69
C LEU A 59 29.42 -27.82 11.27
N HIS A 60 30.50 -27.80 12.05
CA HIS A 60 31.27 -29.02 12.30
C HIS A 60 30.39 -29.93 13.21
N PRO A 61 30.16 -31.22 12.89
CA PRO A 61 29.17 -32.08 13.57
C PRO A 61 29.33 -32.31 15.09
N GLN A 62 30.38 -31.78 15.72
CA GLN A 62 30.80 -32.18 17.07
C GLN A 62 30.36 -31.22 18.20
N LEU A 63 29.76 -30.06 17.90
CA LEU A 63 29.38 -29.06 18.93
C LEU A 63 27.87 -28.90 19.14
N LEU A 64 27.02 -29.60 18.39
CA LEU A 64 25.63 -29.75 18.79
C LEU A 64 25.56 -30.73 19.95
N LYS A 65 25.43 -30.19 21.18
CA LYS A 65 24.60 -30.88 22.18
C LYS A 65 23.26 -31.13 21.49
N THR A 66 23.01 -32.41 21.19
CA THR A 66 21.75 -33.01 20.72
C THR A 66 20.72 -31.99 20.19
N PRO A 67 20.46 -31.92 18.87
CA PRO A 67 19.26 -31.27 18.41
C PRO A 67 18.09 -31.90 19.18
N SER A 68 17.24 -31.07 19.80
CA SER A 68 15.93 -31.54 20.21
C SER A 68 15.29 -32.18 18.98
N ALA A 69 14.78 -33.40 19.10
CA ALA A 69 14.29 -34.23 18.00
C ALA A 69 13.14 -33.60 17.18
N ASP A 70 12.68 -32.41 17.56
CA ASP A 70 11.45 -31.77 17.08
C ASP A 70 11.68 -30.53 16.19
N GLN A 71 12.90 -30.17 15.79
CA GLN A 71 13.11 -29.05 14.85
C GLN A 71 13.40 -29.54 13.42
N PRO A 72 12.53 -29.26 12.42
CA PRO A 72 12.79 -29.60 11.03
C PRO A 72 14.04 -28.85 10.55
N THR A 73 15.08 -29.58 10.16
CA THR A 73 16.32 -29.00 9.62
C THR A 73 16.49 -29.42 8.16
N LEU A 74 16.59 -28.43 7.27
CA LEU A 74 16.88 -28.69 5.87
C LEU A 74 18.39 -28.89 5.70
N SER A 75 18.79 -30.00 5.07
CA SER A 75 20.18 -30.37 4.79
C SER A 75 20.84 -29.55 3.66
N ARG A 76 20.07 -28.72 2.94
CA ARG A 76 20.56 -27.83 1.88
C ARG A 76 20.16 -26.37 2.11
N HIS A 77 20.88 -25.45 1.50
CA HIS A 77 20.50 -24.04 1.46
C HIS A 77 19.28 -23.83 0.54
N LEU A 78 18.34 -22.99 0.97
CA LEU A 78 17.17 -22.60 0.17
C LEU A 78 17.57 -21.45 -0.77
N ARG A 79 17.31 -21.61 -2.07
CA ARG A 79 17.54 -20.54 -3.04
C ARG A 79 16.37 -19.55 -2.97
N THR A 80 16.65 -18.34 -2.49
CA THR A 80 15.61 -17.34 -2.17
C THR A 80 15.86 -16.04 -2.92
N CYS A 81 14.79 -15.39 -3.37
CA CYS A 81 14.87 -14.08 -4.03
C CYS A 81 13.74 -13.16 -3.54
N PHE A 82 14.04 -11.88 -3.32
CA PHE A 82 13.05 -10.85 -2.98
C PHE A 82 13.02 -9.74 -4.03
N ILE A 83 11.83 -9.32 -4.44
CA ILE A 83 11.64 -8.33 -5.51
C ILE A 83 10.96 -7.09 -4.93
N ASP A 84 11.58 -5.91 -5.04
CA ASP A 84 11.02 -4.65 -4.54
C ASP A 84 11.02 -3.54 -5.60
N SER A 85 9.92 -2.77 -5.63
CA SER A 85 9.75 -1.69 -6.60
C SER A 85 10.64 -0.47 -6.36
N ASN A 86 11.15 -0.27 -5.14
CA ASN A 86 12.09 0.80 -4.86
C ASN A 86 13.48 0.44 -5.38
N HIS A 87 14.24 1.43 -5.87
CA HIS A 87 15.62 1.22 -6.34
C HIS A 87 16.64 0.86 -5.24
N ARG A 88 16.23 0.94 -3.97
CA ARG A 88 16.99 0.56 -2.78
C ARG A 88 16.01 0.39 -1.62
N PHE A 89 16.46 -0.19 -0.50
CA PHE A 89 15.64 -0.25 0.71
C PHE A 89 15.18 1.16 1.13
N ARG A 90 13.86 1.36 1.27
CA ARG A 90 13.24 2.58 1.78
C ARG A 90 12.05 2.21 2.66
N TRP A 91 11.95 2.84 3.82
CA TRP A 91 10.82 2.67 4.72
C TRP A 91 10.00 3.97 4.80
N HIS A 92 8.75 3.93 4.33
CA HIS A 92 7.79 5.05 4.29
C HIS A 92 8.39 6.43 3.92
N PRO A 93 9.06 6.57 2.77
CA PRO A 93 9.82 7.78 2.45
C PRO A 93 9.01 9.08 2.42
N GLY A 94 7.72 9.02 2.07
CA GLY A 94 6.86 10.21 2.07
C GLY A 94 6.49 10.73 3.46
N MET A 95 6.73 9.93 4.52
CA MET A 95 6.40 10.26 5.91
C MET A 95 7.65 10.32 6.81
N MET A 96 8.86 10.43 6.24
CA MET A 96 10.10 10.60 7.00
C MET A 96 10.28 12.03 7.52
N ILE A 97 9.25 12.57 8.18
CA ILE A 97 9.22 13.95 8.71
C ILE A 97 10.29 14.06 9.78
N ASP A 98 11.03 15.17 9.79
CA ASP A 98 12.11 15.36 10.75
C ASP A 98 11.59 15.37 12.20
N GLY A 99 12.41 14.89 13.13
CA GLY A 99 12.04 14.75 14.55
C GLY A 99 11.01 13.66 14.88
N SER A 100 10.37 13.06 13.87
CA SER A 100 9.38 12.01 14.12
C SER A 100 9.96 10.74 14.74
N ARG A 101 9.18 10.10 15.60
CA ARG A 101 9.61 8.96 16.43
C ARG A 101 8.87 7.68 16.09
N MET A 102 9.52 6.56 16.41
CA MET A 102 8.88 5.26 16.45
C MET A 102 7.76 5.26 17.49
N GLN A 103 6.64 4.63 17.18
CA GLN A 103 5.53 4.42 18.12
C GLN A 103 5.61 3.04 18.79
N ILE A 104 6.81 2.46 18.82
CA ILE A 104 7.08 1.11 19.31
C ILE A 104 8.47 1.07 19.94
N SER A 105 8.63 0.23 20.96
CA SER A 105 9.94 -0.03 21.57
C SER A 105 10.93 -0.58 20.54
N PHE A 106 12.17 -0.11 20.55
CA PHE A 106 13.25 -0.65 19.72
C PHE A 106 13.53 -2.15 19.95
N LEU A 107 13.09 -2.71 21.08
CA LEU A 107 13.22 -4.16 21.35
C LEU A 107 12.27 -5.01 20.50
N LYS A 108 11.24 -4.40 19.91
CA LYS A 108 10.39 -5.02 18.87
C LYS A 108 11.00 -4.75 17.48
N ASP A 109 12.31 -4.95 17.35
CA ASP A 109 13.03 -4.92 16.07
C ASP A 109 12.75 -6.19 15.24
N LEU A 110 13.55 -6.43 14.19
CA LEU A 110 13.35 -7.55 13.29
C LEU A 110 13.72 -8.93 13.87
N VAL A 111 14.39 -8.99 15.03
CA VAL A 111 15.01 -10.24 15.49
C VAL A 111 14.91 -10.49 16.99
N THR A 112 14.95 -9.46 17.82
CA THR A 112 15.24 -9.56 19.25
C THR A 112 14.23 -10.43 19.99
N LEU A 113 12.93 -10.33 19.67
CA LEU A 113 11.91 -11.18 20.31
C LEU A 113 12.03 -12.67 19.97
N ARG A 114 12.72 -13.02 18.88
CA ARG A 114 12.99 -14.41 18.48
C ARG A 114 14.39 -14.87 18.90
N ASN A 115 15.39 -14.00 18.73
CA ASN A 115 16.80 -14.28 18.98
C ASN A 115 17.54 -12.99 19.42
N PRO A 116 17.61 -12.71 20.74
CA PRO A 116 18.33 -11.54 21.27
C PRO A 116 19.83 -11.55 20.98
N CYS A 117 20.41 -12.72 20.71
CA CYS A 117 21.82 -12.88 20.39
C CYS A 117 22.13 -12.62 18.91
N SER A 118 21.12 -12.33 18.09
CA SER A 118 21.31 -12.07 16.66
C SER A 118 22.22 -10.85 16.45
N PRO A 119 23.21 -10.94 15.53
CA PRO A 119 24.04 -9.79 15.17
C PRO A 119 23.25 -8.72 14.40
N LEU A 120 21.99 -8.97 14.04
CA LEU A 120 21.13 -8.05 13.31
C LEU A 120 20.11 -7.33 14.22
N SER A 121 20.29 -7.39 15.54
CA SER A 121 19.48 -6.61 16.50
C SER A 121 19.78 -5.12 16.43
N PHE A 122 18.80 -4.30 16.81
CA PHE A 122 18.94 -2.84 16.87
C PHE A 122 20.05 -2.42 17.86
N LEU A 123 20.19 -3.13 18.98
CA LEU A 123 21.28 -2.90 19.92
C LEU A 123 22.66 -3.16 19.30
N ASN A 124 22.80 -4.25 18.54
CA ASN A 124 24.05 -4.53 17.85
C ASN A 124 24.33 -3.53 16.72
N TYR A 125 23.28 -3.08 16.02
CA TYR A 125 23.38 -1.97 15.07
C TYR A 125 23.94 -0.70 15.73
N LEU A 126 23.41 -0.29 16.90
CA LEU A 126 23.93 0.87 17.62
C LEU A 126 25.40 0.67 18.03
N HIS A 127 25.76 -0.54 18.44
CA HIS A 127 27.15 -0.88 18.77
C HIS A 127 28.08 -0.77 17.56
N CYS A 128 27.68 -1.32 16.41
CA CYS A 128 28.45 -1.23 15.16
C CYS A 128 28.65 0.21 14.67
N HIS A 129 27.77 1.14 15.03
CA HIS A 129 27.88 2.55 14.65
C HIS A 129 28.45 3.45 15.75
N ASP A 130 29.02 2.87 16.82
CA ASP A 130 29.59 3.61 17.95
C ASP A 130 28.60 4.59 18.62
N ARG A 131 27.29 4.30 18.53
CA ARG A 131 26.20 5.14 19.05
C ARG A 131 25.49 4.53 20.26
N LEU A 132 25.89 3.35 20.71
CA LEU A 132 25.20 2.65 21.80
C LEU A 132 25.19 3.46 23.12
N VAL A 133 26.34 4.02 23.51
CA VAL A 133 26.44 4.82 24.74
C VAL A 133 25.59 6.10 24.63
N ASP A 134 25.65 6.77 23.48
CA ASP A 134 24.83 7.96 23.22
C ASP A 134 23.32 7.64 23.27
N PHE A 135 22.92 6.50 22.70
CA PHE A 135 21.54 6.05 22.73
C PHE A 135 21.07 5.72 24.15
N ILE A 136 21.90 5.05 24.97
CA ILE A 136 21.61 4.79 26.39
C ILE A 136 21.37 6.10 27.14
N ASN A 137 22.21 7.11 26.91
CA ASN A 137 22.10 8.42 27.56
C ASN A 137 20.80 9.17 27.19
N ARG A 138 20.16 8.85 26.06
CA ARG A 138 18.86 9.42 25.68
C ARG A 138 17.69 8.87 26.51
N ALA A 139 17.88 7.78 27.26
CA ALA A 139 16.87 7.15 28.13
C ALA A 139 15.50 6.98 27.44
N THR A 140 15.50 6.57 26.17
CA THR A 140 14.30 6.49 25.32
C THR A 140 14.15 5.09 24.73
N PHE A 141 12.92 4.57 24.70
CA PHE A 141 12.60 3.30 24.03
C PHE A 141 12.18 3.49 22.56
N THR A 142 11.92 4.73 22.15
CA THR A 142 11.35 5.07 20.84
C THR A 142 12.36 5.88 20.03
N PRO A 143 13.24 5.23 19.25
CA PRO A 143 14.20 5.94 18.39
C PRO A 143 13.48 6.84 17.39
N THR A 144 14.24 7.70 16.71
CA THR A 144 13.67 8.46 15.59
C THR A 144 13.30 7.50 14.46
N ARG A 145 12.28 7.83 13.65
CA ARG A 145 11.95 7.05 12.45
C ARG A 145 13.15 6.98 11.51
N LEU A 146 13.94 8.05 11.43
CA LEU A 146 15.16 8.11 10.63
C LEU A 146 16.22 7.09 11.08
N GLU A 147 16.51 7.04 12.39
CA GLU A 147 17.47 6.08 12.94
C GLU A 147 17.02 4.63 12.76
N PHE A 148 15.72 4.36 12.92
CA PHE A 148 15.17 3.03 12.69
C PHE A 148 15.15 2.66 11.20
N ALA A 149 14.86 3.62 10.30
CA ALA A 149 14.96 3.40 8.86
C ALA A 149 16.40 3.08 8.44
N ASP A 150 17.40 3.73 9.04
CA ASP A 150 18.82 3.43 8.81
C ASP A 150 19.19 2.03 9.33
N TYR A 151 18.70 1.64 10.52
CA TYR A 151 18.82 0.26 11.02
C TYR A 151 18.25 -0.75 10.02
N LEU A 152 17.03 -0.54 9.52
CA LEU A 152 16.42 -1.46 8.55
C LEU A 152 17.22 -1.51 7.24
N ALA A 153 17.71 -0.37 6.75
CA ALA A 153 18.57 -0.33 5.56
C ALA A 153 19.92 -1.03 5.80
N TRP A 154 20.47 -0.94 7.02
CA TRP A 154 21.68 -1.63 7.43
C TRP A 154 21.49 -3.15 7.50
N VAL A 155 20.34 -3.63 8.00
CA VAL A 155 19.98 -5.06 7.95
C VAL A 155 19.81 -5.52 6.51
N ALA A 156 19.10 -4.76 5.67
CA ALA A 156 18.88 -5.09 4.26
C ALA A 156 20.20 -5.28 3.50
N ARG A 157 21.18 -4.41 3.72
CA ARG A 157 22.53 -4.55 3.15
C ARG A 157 23.33 -5.74 3.68
N ARG A 158 22.96 -6.35 4.82
CA ARG A 158 23.73 -7.48 5.39
C ARG A 158 23.21 -8.84 4.97
N VAL A 159 21.95 -8.90 4.57
CA VAL A 159 21.32 -10.14 4.07
C VAL A 159 21.42 -10.27 2.55
N ASP A 160 21.54 -9.15 1.83
CA ASP A 160 21.61 -9.09 0.37
C ASP A 160 22.95 -9.61 -0.18
N SER A 161 22.89 -10.67 -0.98
CA SER A 161 24.03 -11.34 -1.64
C SER A 161 24.77 -10.43 -2.63
N SER A 162 24.05 -9.48 -3.25
CA SER A 162 24.58 -8.57 -4.27
C SER A 162 25.26 -7.33 -3.68
N SER A 163 25.08 -7.11 -2.37
CA SER A 163 25.61 -5.93 -1.70
C SER A 163 27.13 -6.06 -1.49
N SER A 164 27.90 -5.35 -2.31
CA SER A 164 29.32 -5.12 -2.03
C SER A 164 29.42 -4.15 -0.87
N SER A 165 29.51 -4.66 0.36
CA SER A 165 29.52 -3.86 1.60
C SER A 165 30.49 -2.68 1.50
N PRO A 166 30.02 -1.41 1.38
CA PRO A 166 30.91 -0.27 1.50
C PRO A 166 31.03 0.02 2.99
N SER A 167 32.14 -0.37 3.60
CA SER A 167 32.41 -0.10 5.02
C SER A 167 32.61 1.41 5.22
N PRO A 168 31.74 2.13 5.95
CA PRO A 168 31.98 3.53 6.29
C PRO A 168 32.58 3.62 7.70
N ARG A 169 33.85 4.02 7.76
CA ARG A 169 34.56 4.66 8.89
C ARG A 169 34.07 4.32 10.30
N GLY A 170 34.63 3.27 10.88
CA GLY A 170 34.60 2.99 12.32
C GLY A 170 34.31 1.50 12.58
N LYS A 171 35.24 0.80 13.24
CA LYS A 171 35.25 -0.65 13.57
C LYS A 171 34.66 -1.56 12.49
N THR A 172 35.53 -2.26 11.76
CA THR A 172 35.21 -3.29 10.74
C THR A 172 33.84 -3.92 10.98
N ASP A 173 32.91 -3.72 10.03
CA ASP A 173 31.68 -4.51 9.98
C ASP A 173 32.10 -5.98 10.18
N PRO A 174 31.55 -6.71 11.17
CA PRO A 174 31.88 -8.11 11.31
C PRO A 174 31.58 -8.79 9.97
N PRO A 175 32.48 -9.66 9.45
CA PRO A 175 32.21 -10.39 8.22
C PRO A 175 30.93 -11.20 8.42
N SER A 176 29.83 -10.70 7.87
CA SER A 176 28.55 -11.37 8.00
C SER A 176 28.42 -12.31 6.81
N ASN A 177 28.67 -13.60 7.04
CA ASN A 177 28.28 -14.71 6.14
C ASN A 177 26.73 -14.84 6.04
N LEU A 178 26.00 -13.73 6.24
CA LEU A 178 24.54 -13.62 6.21
C LEU A 178 24.04 -13.13 4.84
N ASN A 179 24.95 -12.70 3.94
CA ASN A 179 24.68 -12.21 2.59
C ASN A 179 24.29 -13.34 1.61
N SER A 180 23.21 -14.05 1.92
CA SER A 180 22.78 -15.27 1.24
C SER A 180 21.46 -15.11 0.48
N ILE A 181 20.90 -13.90 0.46
CA ILE A 181 19.57 -13.63 -0.08
C ILE A 181 19.70 -12.77 -1.35
N ASP A 182 19.12 -13.22 -2.46
CA ASP A 182 19.09 -12.42 -3.68
C ASP A 182 18.01 -11.34 -3.57
N VAL A 183 18.35 -10.07 -3.80
CA VAL A 183 17.39 -8.95 -3.75
C VAL A 183 17.39 -8.18 -5.08
N CYS A 184 16.23 -8.10 -5.73
CA CYS A 184 16.01 -7.39 -6.99
C CYS A 184 15.26 -6.07 -6.73
N TYR A 185 16.01 -4.98 -6.62
CA TYR A 185 15.46 -3.62 -6.47
C TYR A 185 15.08 -2.98 -7.80
N GLY A 186 14.15 -2.03 -7.77
CA GLY A 186 13.68 -1.28 -8.93
C GLY A 186 12.75 -2.09 -9.83
N GLU A 187 12.14 -3.15 -9.30
CA GLU A 187 11.28 -4.07 -10.03
C GLU A 187 9.90 -4.14 -9.40
N ARG A 188 8.87 -3.78 -10.16
CA ARG A 188 7.48 -3.84 -9.70
C ARG A 188 6.84 -5.12 -10.22
N VAL A 189 6.51 -6.04 -9.32
CA VAL A 189 5.74 -7.24 -9.69
C VAL A 189 4.36 -6.83 -10.21
N VAL A 190 3.98 -7.40 -11.36
CA VAL A 190 2.72 -7.09 -12.06
C VAL A 190 1.78 -8.29 -12.14
N SER A 191 2.29 -9.52 -12.13
CA SER A 191 1.46 -10.72 -12.18
C SER A 191 2.16 -11.95 -11.65
N VAL A 192 1.35 -12.88 -11.13
CA VAL A 192 1.74 -14.25 -10.78
C VAL A 192 0.89 -15.22 -11.60
N GLN A 193 1.52 -16.20 -12.24
CA GLN A 193 0.86 -17.21 -13.07
C GLN A 193 1.32 -18.61 -12.69
N GLY A 194 0.44 -19.60 -12.81
CA GLY A 194 0.78 -21.00 -12.63
C GLY A 194 1.48 -21.56 -13.87
N VAL A 195 2.53 -22.34 -13.66
CA VAL A 195 3.28 -23.03 -14.72
C VAL A 195 3.23 -24.54 -14.49
N ARG A 196 2.91 -25.27 -15.55
CA ARG A 196 2.85 -26.73 -15.52
C ARG A 196 4.23 -27.35 -15.38
N GLY A 197 4.32 -28.39 -14.57
CA GLY A 197 5.48 -29.28 -14.55
C GLY A 197 5.35 -30.44 -15.54
N THR A 198 6.19 -31.45 -15.38
CA THR A 198 6.24 -32.62 -16.26
C THR A 198 5.00 -33.50 -16.13
N THR A 199 4.37 -33.49 -14.96
CA THR A 199 3.17 -34.27 -14.66
C THR A 199 1.90 -33.65 -15.26
N GLY A 200 1.93 -32.39 -15.67
CA GLY A 200 0.76 -31.58 -16.02
C GLY A 200 0.09 -30.90 -14.82
N ASP A 201 0.53 -31.19 -13.59
CA ASP A 201 0.19 -30.41 -12.40
C ASP A 201 0.82 -29.01 -12.49
N ILE A 202 0.26 -28.04 -11.78
CA ILE A 202 0.96 -26.76 -11.55
C ILE A 202 2.02 -27.03 -10.49
N GLU A 203 3.28 -26.99 -10.89
CA GLU A 203 4.44 -27.26 -10.02
C GLU A 203 5.24 -25.99 -9.69
N PHE A 204 5.01 -24.91 -10.43
CA PHE A 204 5.73 -23.66 -10.28
C PHE A 204 4.80 -22.45 -10.45
N LEU A 205 5.28 -21.31 -9.93
CA LEU A 205 4.73 -19.99 -10.15
C LEU A 205 5.71 -19.15 -10.95
N ARG A 206 5.22 -18.52 -12.02
CA ARG A 206 5.93 -17.48 -12.74
C ARG A 206 5.59 -16.13 -12.14
N VAL A 207 6.60 -15.43 -11.64
CA VAL A 207 6.49 -14.06 -11.13
C VAL A 207 7.03 -13.12 -12.21
N SER A 208 6.18 -12.25 -12.73
CA SER A 208 6.56 -11.24 -13.73
C SER A 208 6.64 -9.86 -13.08
N SER A 209 7.76 -9.17 -13.30
CA SER A 209 8.01 -7.81 -12.83
C SER A 209 8.35 -6.87 -13.97
N THR A 210 8.07 -5.58 -13.80
CA THR A 210 8.50 -4.52 -14.71
C THR A 210 9.65 -3.75 -14.07
N LYS A 211 10.78 -3.64 -14.78
CA LYS A 211 11.93 -2.84 -14.38
C LYS A 211 11.61 -1.35 -14.52
N ALA A 212 11.83 -0.59 -13.45
CA ALA A 212 11.61 0.86 -13.44
C ALA A 212 12.57 1.63 -14.37
N SER A 213 13.74 1.06 -14.69
CA SER A 213 14.77 1.72 -15.51
C SER A 213 14.44 1.80 -17.00
N ASN A 214 13.82 0.76 -17.56
CA ASN A 214 13.58 0.63 -19.00
C ASN A 214 12.19 0.10 -19.36
N GLY A 215 11.34 -0.21 -18.37
CA GLY A 215 10.03 -0.81 -18.59
C GLY A 215 10.08 -2.27 -19.05
N ALA A 216 11.27 -2.90 -19.10
CA ALA A 216 11.41 -4.28 -19.51
C ALA A 216 10.73 -5.22 -18.52
N ILE A 217 10.14 -6.29 -19.03
CA ILE A 217 9.53 -7.34 -18.22
C ILE A 217 10.60 -8.37 -17.88
N GLN A 218 10.76 -8.65 -16.59
CA GLN A 218 11.61 -9.69 -16.06
C GLN A 218 10.71 -10.81 -15.52
N GLN A 219 11.13 -12.06 -15.70
CA GLN A 219 10.38 -13.23 -15.26
C GLN A 219 11.24 -14.12 -14.38
N TYR A 220 10.62 -14.66 -13.34
CA TYR A 220 11.22 -15.57 -12.39
C TYR A 220 10.30 -16.76 -12.21
N LEU A 221 10.89 -17.93 -11.92
CA LEU A 221 10.16 -19.14 -11.60
C LEU A 221 10.41 -19.51 -10.13
N CYS A 222 9.37 -19.84 -9.37
CA CYS A 222 9.52 -20.32 -8.00
C CYS A 222 8.54 -21.42 -7.65
N ARG A 223 8.84 -22.15 -6.57
CA ARG A 223 7.92 -23.16 -6.02
C ARG A 223 7.02 -22.59 -4.93
N ASN A 224 7.58 -21.71 -4.10
CA ASN A 224 6.88 -21.10 -2.98
C ASN A 224 6.91 -19.57 -3.11
N LEU A 225 5.90 -18.90 -2.59
CA LEU A 225 5.75 -17.44 -2.69
C LEU A 225 5.41 -16.83 -1.33
N VAL A 226 5.99 -15.68 -0.99
CA VAL A 226 5.56 -14.86 0.15
C VAL A 226 5.26 -13.44 -0.30
N ILE A 227 4.06 -12.94 -0.03
CA ILE A 227 3.60 -11.61 -0.46
C ILE A 227 3.59 -10.66 0.73
N SER A 228 4.42 -9.61 0.67
CA SER A 228 4.50 -8.55 1.67
C SER A 228 4.64 -7.17 1.04
N VAL A 229 3.60 -6.74 0.34
CA VAL A 229 3.57 -5.47 -0.41
C VAL A 229 3.09 -4.27 0.42
N GLY A 230 2.82 -4.47 1.71
CA GLY A 230 2.33 -3.42 2.60
C GLY A 230 0.94 -2.92 2.20
N GLY A 231 0.68 -1.63 2.43
CA GLY A 231 -0.60 -1.00 2.12
C GLY A 231 -0.50 0.00 0.97
N THR A 232 -1.56 0.10 0.17
CA THR A 232 -1.76 1.15 -0.84
C THR A 232 -2.52 2.33 -0.25
N ALA A 233 -2.29 3.54 -0.75
CA ALA A 233 -3.01 4.74 -0.31
C ALA A 233 -4.54 4.52 -0.34
N ARG A 234 -5.23 4.80 0.78
CA ARG A 234 -6.69 4.71 0.84
C ARG A 234 -7.29 6.04 0.43
N VAL A 235 -7.66 6.15 -0.84
CA VAL A 235 -8.23 7.37 -1.41
C VAL A 235 -9.76 7.37 -1.25
N PRO A 236 -10.35 8.37 -0.58
CA PRO A 236 -11.81 8.48 -0.47
C PRO A 236 -12.45 8.66 -1.85
N ARG A 237 -13.64 8.06 -2.05
CA ARG A 237 -14.38 8.08 -3.32
C ARG A 237 -14.44 9.46 -4.02
N PRO A 238 -14.72 10.58 -3.32
CA PRO A 238 -14.75 11.90 -3.96
C PRO A 238 -13.45 12.32 -4.67
N PHE A 239 -12.31 11.76 -4.27
CA PHE A 239 -10.99 12.11 -4.80
C PHE A 239 -10.43 11.07 -5.80
N GLN A 240 -11.11 9.94 -6.01
CA GLN A 240 -10.59 8.86 -6.87
C GLN A 240 -10.50 9.28 -8.35
N GLU A 241 -11.43 10.11 -8.83
CA GLU A 241 -11.50 10.54 -10.23
C GLU A 241 -10.65 11.78 -10.54
N ILE A 242 -10.23 12.53 -9.53
CA ILE A 242 -9.38 13.73 -9.68
C ILE A 242 -7.99 13.34 -10.20
N GLY A 243 -7.58 12.10 -9.96
CA GLY A 243 -6.24 11.60 -10.27
C GLY A 243 -5.20 12.13 -9.29
N PHE A 244 -4.15 11.33 -9.11
CA PHE A 244 -2.90 11.76 -8.48
C PHE A 244 -1.92 11.91 -9.64
N GLU A 245 -1.43 13.12 -9.90
CA GLU A 245 -0.42 13.36 -10.94
C GLU A 245 -0.81 12.90 -12.36
N SER A 246 -1.96 13.32 -12.88
CA SER A 246 -2.16 13.24 -14.34
C SER A 246 -1.45 14.42 -15.00
N SER A 247 -0.45 14.11 -15.83
CA SER A 247 0.40 15.03 -16.63
C SER A 247 -0.35 15.99 -17.57
N LYS A 248 -1.68 16.07 -17.51
CA LYS A 248 -2.50 16.92 -18.36
C LYS A 248 -3.07 18.16 -17.66
N LYS A 249 -3.15 18.20 -16.32
CA LYS A 249 -3.49 19.40 -15.51
C LYS A 249 -2.90 19.30 -14.11
N PRO A 250 -2.28 20.37 -13.55
CA PRO A 250 -1.85 20.36 -12.15
C PRO A 250 -3.08 20.24 -11.24
N CYS A 251 -3.10 19.25 -10.35
CA CYS A 251 -4.06 19.17 -9.24
C CYS A 251 -3.29 18.92 -7.96
N TYR A 252 -3.56 19.69 -6.91
CA TYR A 252 -2.81 19.63 -5.66
C TYR A 252 -3.49 18.74 -4.62
N VAL A 253 -3.80 17.50 -5.00
CA VAL A 253 -4.27 16.46 -4.07
C VAL A 253 -3.15 15.47 -3.81
N LEU A 254 -2.85 15.22 -2.55
CA LEU A 254 -1.75 14.34 -2.17
C LEU A 254 -2.16 13.40 -1.04
N HIS A 255 -1.76 12.13 -1.11
CA HIS A 255 -1.86 11.21 0.01
C HIS A 255 -0.60 11.24 0.87
N THR A 256 -0.74 11.15 2.19
CA THR A 256 0.38 11.27 3.16
C THR A 256 1.57 10.35 2.83
N SER A 257 1.33 9.17 2.24
CA SER A 257 2.38 8.25 1.78
C SER A 257 3.40 8.85 0.81
N THR A 258 3.07 9.96 0.15
CA THR A 258 3.91 10.66 -0.83
C THR A 258 4.22 12.10 -0.43
N PHE A 259 3.92 12.49 0.82
CA PHE A 259 3.93 13.88 1.28
C PHE A 259 5.26 14.59 1.08
N LEU A 260 6.35 14.09 1.67
CA LEU A 260 7.66 14.71 1.52
C LEU A 260 8.23 14.71 0.09
N GLN A 261 7.67 13.89 -0.81
CA GLN A 261 8.12 13.84 -2.20
C GLN A 261 7.59 15.03 -3.01
N HIS A 262 6.46 15.62 -2.62
CA HIS A 262 5.78 16.64 -3.43
C HIS A 262 5.42 17.92 -2.68
N ILE A 263 5.35 17.93 -1.34
CA ILE A 263 4.82 19.09 -0.58
C ILE A 263 5.60 20.38 -0.86
N ASP A 264 6.93 20.34 -0.97
CA ASP A 264 7.74 21.53 -1.30
C ASP A 264 7.41 22.11 -2.67
N HIS A 265 7.22 21.23 -3.66
CA HIS A 265 6.84 21.64 -5.00
C HIS A 265 5.45 22.31 -4.98
N ILE A 266 4.50 21.73 -4.24
CA ILE A 266 3.15 22.28 -4.10
C ILE A 266 3.21 23.65 -3.42
N LEU A 267 3.76 23.73 -2.21
CA LEU A 267 3.77 24.97 -1.42
C LEU A 267 4.54 26.10 -2.12
N SER A 268 5.66 25.80 -2.77
CA SER A 268 6.40 26.81 -3.54
C SER A 268 5.60 27.35 -4.73
N ASN A 269 4.80 26.53 -5.41
CA ASN A 269 3.92 27.00 -6.49
C ASN A 269 2.75 27.83 -5.96
N LEU A 270 2.25 27.54 -4.75
CA LEU A 270 1.17 28.31 -4.12
C LEU A 270 1.62 29.72 -3.72
N ILE A 271 2.89 29.93 -3.41
CA ILE A 271 3.41 31.22 -2.91
C ILE A 271 3.95 32.12 -4.04
N ARG A 272 4.17 31.60 -5.26
CA ARG A 272 4.68 32.42 -6.38
C ARG A 272 3.78 33.64 -6.67
N PRO A 273 4.36 34.84 -6.91
CA PRO A 273 3.60 36.03 -7.23
C PRO A 273 2.87 35.88 -8.57
N ALA A 274 1.65 36.41 -8.65
CA ALA A 274 0.78 36.32 -9.82
C ALA A 274 1.40 36.92 -11.11
N SER A 275 2.47 37.73 -11.00
CA SER A 275 3.21 38.28 -12.14
C SER A 275 4.06 37.24 -12.90
N ALA A 276 4.31 36.07 -12.32
CA ALA A 276 5.18 35.03 -12.88
C ALA A 276 4.45 34.03 -13.80
N TYR A 277 3.11 34.10 -13.90
CA TYR A 277 2.38 33.31 -14.89
C TYR A 277 2.47 33.99 -16.26
N PRO A 278 2.95 33.31 -17.32
CA PRO A 278 2.96 33.87 -18.66
C PRO A 278 1.53 34.22 -19.06
N ARG A 279 1.26 35.51 -19.25
CA ARG A 279 -0.03 35.97 -19.76
C ARG A 279 -0.27 35.26 -21.11
N PRO A 280 -1.44 34.64 -21.35
CA PRO A 280 -1.75 34.15 -22.68
C PRO A 280 -1.59 35.31 -23.65
N GLY A 281 -0.68 35.14 -24.62
CA GLY A 281 -0.18 36.21 -25.46
C GLY A 281 -1.31 37.00 -26.09
N ARG A 282 -1.38 38.30 -25.81
CA ARG A 282 -1.96 39.23 -26.78
C ARG A 282 -1.12 39.09 -28.03
N THR A 283 -1.68 38.49 -29.07
CA THR A 283 -1.12 38.49 -30.41
C THR A 283 -0.89 39.94 -30.77
N ARG A 284 0.37 40.38 -30.67
CA ARG A 284 0.81 41.67 -31.19
C ARG A 284 0.72 41.50 -32.70
N GLN A 285 -0.37 41.99 -33.32
CA GLN A 285 -0.45 42.10 -34.76
C GLN A 285 0.74 42.96 -35.20
N GLN A 286 1.77 42.31 -35.74
CA GLN A 286 2.79 43.00 -36.52
C GLN A 286 2.14 43.38 -37.86
N PRO A 287 2.45 44.56 -38.40
CA PRO A 287 1.94 44.95 -39.71
C PRO A 287 2.53 43.98 -40.76
N ILE A 288 1.65 43.25 -41.43
CA ILE A 288 1.99 42.39 -42.56
C ILE A 288 2.40 43.31 -43.71
N TYR A 289 3.67 43.24 -44.11
CA TYR A 289 4.16 43.77 -45.37
C TYR A 289 4.02 42.66 -46.42
N ASP A 290 3.05 42.80 -47.32
CA ASP A 290 2.94 41.93 -48.49
C ASP A 290 3.78 42.47 -49.66
N PRO A 291 4.54 41.63 -50.39
CA PRO A 291 5.24 42.03 -51.60
C PRO A 291 4.29 42.03 -52.82
N PRO A 292 4.62 42.76 -53.90
CA PRO A 292 3.67 43.04 -54.96
C PRO A 292 3.55 41.86 -55.92
N LEU A 293 2.31 41.48 -56.27
CA LEU A 293 2.04 40.68 -57.45
C LEU A 293 1.05 41.40 -58.36
N ASP A 294 1.58 41.63 -59.56
CA ASP A 294 1.01 42.20 -60.75
C ASP A 294 -0.10 41.30 -61.33
N ARG A 295 -1.26 41.89 -61.68
CA ARG A 295 -1.84 41.90 -63.04
C ARG A 295 -3.35 42.22 -63.09
N SER A 296 -3.61 43.30 -63.83
CA SER A 296 -4.70 43.52 -64.81
C SER A 296 -6.18 43.27 -64.44
N ASN A 297 -6.88 44.41 -64.35
CA ASN A 297 -8.14 44.79 -65.03
C ASN A 297 -9.37 43.85 -64.94
N SER A 298 -10.43 44.33 -64.27
CA SER A 298 -11.48 45.16 -64.89
C SER A 298 -12.77 45.16 -64.05
N SER A 299 -13.44 46.33 -63.98
CA SER A 299 -14.90 46.61 -63.95
C SER A 299 -15.85 45.60 -63.27
N SER A 300 -16.84 45.94 -62.46
CA SER A 300 -17.67 47.16 -62.36
C SER A 300 -18.85 46.83 -61.42
N SER A 301 -19.34 47.83 -60.68
CA SER A 301 -20.79 48.13 -60.48
C SER A 301 -21.70 47.09 -59.78
N ILE A 302 -22.76 47.38 -59.01
CA ILE A 302 -23.52 48.58 -58.63
C ILE A 302 -24.55 48.09 -57.56
N ASN A 303 -24.78 48.93 -56.54
CA ASN A 303 -26.00 49.23 -55.76
C ASN A 303 -27.01 48.18 -55.21
N SER A 304 -27.53 48.61 -54.05
CA SER A 304 -28.94 48.58 -53.57
C SER A 304 -29.37 47.38 -52.73
N ALA A 305 -30.36 47.47 -51.84
CA ALA A 305 -30.87 48.49 -50.91
C ALA A 305 -32.01 47.79 -50.12
N LEU A 306 -32.30 48.30 -48.92
CA LEU A 306 -33.62 48.34 -48.26
C LEU A 306 -34.26 47.05 -47.67
N SER A 307 -34.33 47.09 -46.32
CA SER A 307 -35.56 47.20 -45.48
C SER A 307 -36.28 45.95 -44.99
N SER A 308 -36.49 45.86 -43.65
CA SER A 308 -37.80 45.98 -42.98
C SER A 308 -37.76 45.53 -41.51
N GLU A 309 -38.59 46.18 -40.69
CA GLU A 309 -38.79 46.05 -39.25
C GLU A 309 -39.37 44.70 -38.76
N GLY A 310 -39.34 44.47 -37.44
CA GLY A 310 -40.25 43.51 -36.79
C GLY A 310 -39.87 43.07 -35.37
N PHE A 311 -40.52 43.67 -34.37
CA PHE A 311 -40.56 43.27 -32.96
C PHE A 311 -40.90 41.78 -32.74
N THR A 312 -40.27 41.12 -31.76
CA THR A 312 -40.96 40.41 -30.64
C THR A 312 -39.97 39.84 -29.62
N SER A 313 -40.33 40.01 -28.36
CA SER A 313 -39.62 39.68 -27.13
C SER A 313 -39.69 38.21 -26.73
N ARG A 314 -38.56 37.63 -26.30
CA ARG A 314 -38.49 36.47 -25.38
C ARG A 314 -37.27 36.62 -24.45
N PRO A 315 -37.36 36.25 -23.16
CA PRO A 315 -36.33 36.55 -22.17
C PRO A 315 -35.13 35.61 -22.35
N SER A 316 -33.93 36.18 -22.53
CA SER A 316 -32.69 35.42 -22.54
C SER A 316 -32.15 35.28 -21.13
N ALA A 317 -31.79 34.05 -20.79
CA ALA A 317 -31.28 33.64 -19.48
C ALA A 317 -30.10 34.50 -19.01
N ALA A 318 -30.12 34.87 -17.73
CA ALA A 318 -29.02 35.56 -17.08
C ALA A 318 -27.72 34.77 -17.29
N GLN A 319 -26.73 35.41 -17.89
CA GLN A 319 -25.36 34.91 -17.93
C GLN A 319 -24.84 34.73 -16.49
N PRO A 320 -24.04 33.68 -16.21
CA PRO A 320 -23.36 33.59 -14.93
C PRO A 320 -22.40 34.78 -14.82
N THR A 321 -22.66 35.67 -13.88
CA THR A 321 -21.78 36.79 -13.57
C THR A 321 -20.42 36.23 -13.17
N CYS A 322 -19.46 36.39 -14.05
CA CYS A 322 -18.05 36.10 -13.80
C CYS A 322 -17.63 36.87 -12.54
N SER A 323 -17.10 36.16 -11.55
CA SER A 323 -16.47 36.76 -10.37
C SER A 323 -15.47 37.84 -10.81
N PRO A 324 -15.36 38.98 -10.11
CA PRO A 324 -14.40 40.01 -10.47
C PRO A 324 -12.99 39.43 -10.43
N LYS A 325 -12.14 39.80 -11.40
CA LYS A 325 -10.72 39.47 -11.39
C LYS A 325 -10.09 40.15 -10.16
N PRO A 326 -9.23 39.46 -9.39
CA PRO A 326 -8.63 40.02 -8.19
C PRO A 326 -7.80 41.27 -8.53
N HIS A 327 -7.94 42.30 -7.69
CA HIS A 327 -7.14 43.53 -7.77
C HIS A 327 -5.68 43.19 -7.40
N PRO A 328 -4.67 43.82 -8.03
CA PRO A 328 -3.25 43.49 -7.79
C PRO A 328 -2.72 43.75 -6.37
N ASP A 329 -3.51 44.39 -5.49
CA ASP A 329 -3.12 44.79 -4.12
C ASP A 329 -3.95 44.09 -3.02
N GLU A 330 -4.64 42.98 -3.34
CA GLU A 330 -5.48 42.26 -2.37
C GLU A 330 -4.66 41.17 -1.64
N PRO A 331 -4.68 41.11 -0.29
CA PRO A 331 -3.87 40.15 0.46
C PRO A 331 -4.25 38.72 0.08
N ARG A 332 -3.26 37.93 -0.33
CA ARG A 332 -3.48 36.56 -0.77
C ARG A 332 -3.67 35.66 0.43
N LYS A 333 -4.74 34.87 0.42
CA LYS A 333 -5.04 33.88 1.45
C LYS A 333 -4.92 32.48 0.86
N ILE A 334 -3.94 31.71 1.33
CA ILE A 334 -3.73 30.30 0.95
C ILE A 334 -4.56 29.43 1.89
N LYS A 335 -5.29 28.45 1.36
CA LYS A 335 -6.10 27.52 2.14
C LYS A 335 -5.75 26.07 1.81
N VAL A 336 -5.24 25.35 2.80
CA VAL A 336 -4.89 23.92 2.67
C VAL A 336 -5.86 23.10 3.50
N ALA A 337 -6.37 21.99 2.95
CA ALA A 337 -7.12 21.01 3.73
C ALA A 337 -6.24 19.81 4.09
N VAL A 338 -6.30 19.36 5.34
CA VAL A 338 -5.78 18.06 5.75
C VAL A 338 -6.97 17.20 6.17
N ILE A 339 -7.17 16.04 5.54
CA ILE A 339 -8.30 15.15 5.80
C ILE A 339 -7.82 13.95 6.60
N GLY A 340 -8.34 13.78 7.81
CA GLY A 340 -8.03 12.64 8.67
C GLY A 340 -7.71 13.02 10.11
N ALA A 341 -7.82 12.06 11.01
CA ALA A 341 -7.67 12.26 12.46
C ALA A 341 -6.60 11.36 13.10
N GLY A 342 -5.81 10.64 12.31
CA GLY A 342 -4.73 9.77 12.79
C GLY A 342 -3.37 10.46 12.79
N GLN A 343 -2.36 9.75 13.32
CA GLN A 343 -0.98 10.24 13.43
C GLN A 343 -0.47 10.93 12.16
N SER A 344 -0.61 10.30 10.99
CA SER A 344 -0.10 10.88 9.73
C SER A 344 -0.78 12.21 9.37
N ALA A 345 -2.07 12.37 9.66
CA ALA A 345 -2.76 13.63 9.42
C ALA A 345 -2.24 14.74 10.35
N ALA A 346 -2.04 14.42 11.63
CA ALA A 346 -1.50 15.37 12.60
C ALA A 346 -0.05 15.77 12.29
N GLU A 347 0.83 14.81 11.94
CA GLU A 347 2.22 15.10 11.58
C GLU A 347 2.32 15.94 10.31
N THR A 348 1.57 15.60 9.25
CA THR A 348 1.59 16.37 8.00
C THR A 348 0.96 17.75 8.15
N LEU A 349 -0.05 17.91 9.03
CA LEU A 349 -0.59 19.21 9.42
C LEU A 349 0.49 20.10 10.04
N LEU A 350 1.20 19.60 11.06
CA LEU A 350 2.26 20.34 11.74
C LEU A 350 3.41 20.67 10.80
N GLU A 351 3.82 19.73 9.95
CA GLU A 351 4.89 19.95 8.98
C GLU A 351 4.49 20.96 7.90
N THR A 352 3.24 20.92 7.44
CA THR A 352 2.71 21.93 6.51
C THR A 352 2.67 23.31 7.17
N TYR A 353 2.25 23.39 8.43
CA TYR A 353 2.28 24.63 9.22
C TYR A 353 3.69 25.20 9.33
N ASN A 354 4.68 24.38 9.71
CA ASN A 354 6.08 24.81 9.86
C ASN A 354 6.67 25.31 8.52
N ARG A 355 6.40 24.61 7.42
CA ARG A 355 6.86 25.01 6.09
C ARG A 355 6.23 26.31 5.62
N LEU A 356 4.91 26.46 5.77
CA LEU A 356 4.22 27.71 5.42
C LEU A 356 4.70 28.88 6.29
N LYS A 357 4.90 28.66 7.60
CA LYS A 357 5.43 29.69 8.51
C LYS A 357 6.82 30.15 8.09
N THR A 358 7.68 29.22 7.68
CA THR A 358 9.02 29.53 7.16
C THR A 358 8.93 30.31 5.86
N LEU A 359 8.15 29.84 4.89
CA LEU A 359 8.05 30.45 3.55
C LEU A 359 7.41 31.83 3.56
N ILE A 360 6.40 32.05 4.41
CA ILE A 360 5.74 33.36 4.55
C ILE A 360 6.61 34.31 5.38
N GLY A 361 7.30 33.81 6.40
CA GLY A 361 8.16 34.62 7.27
C GLY A 361 9.49 35.07 6.67
N SER A 362 10.03 34.37 5.64
CA SER A 362 11.39 34.59 5.16
C SER A 362 11.55 35.59 4.01
N GLU A 363 10.59 35.75 3.08
CA GLU A 363 10.84 36.49 1.83
C GLU A 363 9.66 37.28 1.24
N HIS A 364 8.45 37.22 1.81
CA HIS A 364 7.28 37.87 1.24
C HIS A 364 6.68 38.89 2.20
N GLY A 365 6.95 40.17 1.92
CA GLY A 365 6.38 41.28 2.67
C GLY A 365 4.86 41.19 2.79
N LEU A 366 4.40 41.31 4.04
CA LEU A 366 3.15 41.90 4.53
C LEU A 366 1.77 41.45 3.98
N GLU A 367 1.65 40.68 2.90
CA GLU A 367 0.38 40.53 2.17
C GLU A 367 -0.10 39.08 1.94
N THR A 368 0.62 38.06 2.43
CA THR A 368 0.18 36.65 2.27
C THR A 368 -0.09 36.01 3.63
N SER A 369 -1.27 35.40 3.77
CA SER A 369 -1.66 34.60 4.94
C SER A 369 -2.04 33.18 4.51
N ALA A 370 -2.00 32.24 5.44
CA ALA A 370 -2.41 30.87 5.19
C ALA A 370 -3.33 30.31 6.29
N GLU A 371 -4.30 29.50 5.88
CA GLU A 371 -5.16 28.72 6.76
C GLU A 371 -5.06 27.25 6.41
N ILE A 372 -4.91 26.40 7.43
CA ILE A 372 -4.90 24.95 7.27
C ILE A 372 -6.08 24.38 8.04
N ASP A 373 -7.05 23.84 7.32
CA ASP A 373 -8.23 23.19 7.90
C ASP A 373 -7.97 21.69 8.06
N LEU A 374 -7.89 21.20 9.30
CA LEU A 374 -7.92 19.78 9.63
C LEU A 374 -9.38 19.32 9.66
N LEU A 375 -9.81 18.61 8.60
CA LEU A 375 -11.16 18.07 8.45
C LEU A 375 -11.24 16.66 9.07
N ILE A 376 -12.03 16.51 10.14
CA ILE A 376 -12.19 15.23 10.84
C ILE A 376 -13.66 14.83 10.93
N LYS A 377 -13.93 13.52 10.81
CA LYS A 377 -15.28 12.97 10.98
C LYS A 377 -15.67 12.84 12.46
N GLN A 378 -14.66 12.75 13.33
CA GLN A 378 -14.80 12.60 14.77
C GLN A 378 -15.13 13.96 15.43
N GLY A 379 -15.55 13.90 16.71
CA GLY A 379 -15.79 15.09 17.52
C GLY A 379 -14.52 15.73 18.10
N HIS A 380 -13.39 15.01 18.09
CA HIS A 380 -12.10 15.46 18.60
C HIS A 380 -10.99 14.51 18.13
N LEU A 381 -9.74 14.96 18.20
CA LEU A 381 -8.57 14.08 18.10
C LEU A 381 -8.44 13.23 19.37
N ARG A 382 -7.88 12.03 19.23
CA ARG A 382 -7.77 11.06 20.33
C ARG A 382 -6.30 10.68 20.55
N PRO A 383 -5.84 10.60 21.81
CA PRO A 383 -4.53 10.05 22.10
C PRO A 383 -4.50 8.57 21.71
N SER A 384 -3.35 8.09 21.25
CA SER A 384 -3.08 6.65 21.16
C SER A 384 -3.01 6.06 22.55
N ASP A 385 -3.67 4.94 22.79
CA ASP A 385 -3.54 4.17 24.02
C ASP A 385 -2.29 3.30 23.96
N ASP A 386 -1.26 3.71 24.69
CA ASP A 386 0.01 3.00 24.87
C ASP A 386 0.14 2.39 26.27
N SER A 387 -0.96 2.32 27.03
CA SER A 387 -0.96 1.75 28.37
C SER A 387 -0.55 0.27 28.34
N PRO A 388 0.18 -0.23 29.36
CA PRO A 388 0.77 -1.57 29.33
C PRO A 388 -0.22 -2.69 29.02
N PHE A 389 -1.40 -2.68 29.66
CA PHE A 389 -2.44 -3.71 29.47
C PHE A 389 -3.07 -3.64 28.07
N SER A 390 -3.42 -2.44 27.58
CA SER A 390 -3.92 -2.29 26.20
C SER A 390 -2.87 -2.73 25.18
N ASN A 391 -1.59 -2.51 25.46
CA ASN A 391 -0.48 -2.84 24.58
C ASN A 391 -0.15 -4.36 24.53
N GLU A 392 -0.69 -5.18 25.44
CA GLU A 392 -0.56 -6.64 25.39
C GLU A 392 -1.24 -7.26 24.15
N VAL A 393 -2.17 -6.53 23.52
CA VAL A 393 -2.75 -6.91 22.22
C VAL A 393 -1.69 -7.07 21.12
N PHE A 394 -0.50 -6.46 21.30
CA PHE A 394 0.63 -6.56 20.38
C PHE A 394 1.71 -7.55 20.82
N ASN A 395 1.44 -8.40 21.80
CA ASN A 395 2.33 -9.49 22.16
C ASN A 395 2.23 -10.61 21.10
N PRO A 396 3.33 -11.31 20.78
CA PRO A 396 3.29 -12.40 19.82
C PRO A 396 2.23 -13.47 20.13
N GLN A 397 2.08 -13.82 21.41
CA GLN A 397 1.11 -14.81 21.91
C GLN A 397 -0.35 -14.41 21.68
N SER A 398 -0.64 -13.11 21.60
CA SER A 398 -2.01 -12.63 21.34
C SER A 398 -2.48 -13.02 19.93
N THR A 399 -1.56 -13.31 19.00
CA THR A 399 -1.88 -13.81 17.67
C THR A 399 -2.67 -15.12 17.75
N ASP A 400 -2.27 -16.04 18.64
CA ASP A 400 -2.96 -17.32 18.83
C ASP A 400 -4.39 -17.09 19.33
N PHE A 401 -4.55 -16.23 20.34
CA PHE A 401 -5.85 -15.87 20.90
C PHE A 401 -6.80 -15.27 19.84
N PHE A 402 -6.31 -14.32 19.02
CA PHE A 402 -7.12 -13.75 17.94
C PHE A 402 -7.47 -14.80 16.88
N TYR A 403 -6.50 -15.62 16.50
CA TYR A 403 -6.70 -16.63 15.46
C TYR A 403 -7.71 -17.68 15.88
N ASP A 404 -7.57 -18.25 17.07
CA ASP A 404 -8.47 -19.28 17.61
C ASP A 404 -9.91 -18.77 17.71
N LEU A 405 -10.12 -17.54 18.18
CA LEU A 405 -11.45 -16.92 18.23
C LEU A 405 -12.02 -16.64 16.84
N SER A 406 -11.17 -16.23 15.89
CA SER A 406 -11.59 -16.01 14.51
C SER A 406 -11.98 -17.31 13.80
N ALA A 407 -11.37 -18.43 14.21
CA ALA A 407 -11.59 -19.76 13.65
C ALA A 407 -12.79 -20.49 14.30
N GLN A 408 -13.21 -20.11 15.51
CA GLN A 408 -14.36 -20.73 16.18
C GLN A 408 -15.70 -20.27 15.56
N GLU A 409 -16.51 -21.23 15.11
CA GLU A 409 -17.94 -20.98 14.85
C GLU A 409 -18.66 -20.71 16.17
N LEU A 410 -18.79 -19.44 16.55
CA LEU A 410 -19.70 -19.08 17.63
C LEU A 410 -21.13 -19.45 17.22
N LYS A 411 -21.76 -20.32 18.00
CA LYS A 411 -23.20 -20.62 17.86
C LYS A 411 -23.96 -19.30 17.71
N PRO A 412 -24.84 -19.17 16.71
CA PRO A 412 -25.68 -17.98 16.58
C PRO A 412 -26.38 -17.75 17.93
N ARG A 413 -26.24 -16.55 18.51
CA ARG A 413 -27.11 -16.19 19.64
C ARG A 413 -28.54 -16.43 19.18
N MET A 414 -29.28 -17.25 19.94
CA MET A 414 -30.54 -17.90 19.56
C MET A 414 -31.66 -16.94 19.09
N ASN A 415 -31.44 -15.62 19.12
CA ASN A 415 -32.37 -14.57 18.70
C ASN A 415 -31.76 -13.48 17.78
N SER A 416 -30.56 -13.65 17.18
CA SER A 416 -29.99 -12.60 16.32
C SER A 416 -30.36 -12.80 14.84
N GLN A 417 -31.30 -12.00 14.33
CA GLN A 417 -31.61 -11.83 12.90
C GLN A 417 -30.48 -11.14 12.10
N SER A 418 -29.25 -11.12 12.60
CA SER A 418 -28.15 -10.40 11.96
C SER A 418 -27.57 -11.24 10.82
N PRO A 419 -27.47 -10.70 9.59
CA PRO A 419 -26.94 -11.43 8.43
C PRO A 419 -25.42 -11.64 8.45
N ILE A 420 -24.74 -11.17 9.50
CA ILE A 420 -23.27 -11.24 9.63
C ILE A 420 -22.89 -12.54 10.38
N PRO A 421 -22.00 -13.39 9.81
CA PRO A 421 -21.48 -14.58 10.47
C PRO A 421 -20.93 -14.29 11.87
N ALA A 422 -21.03 -15.26 12.79
CA ALA A 422 -20.67 -15.03 14.19
C ALA A 422 -19.17 -14.74 14.40
N HIS A 423 -18.30 -15.34 13.58
CA HIS A 423 -16.85 -15.12 13.62
C HIS A 423 -16.47 -13.69 13.17
N GLU A 424 -17.11 -13.15 12.11
CA GLU A 424 -16.88 -11.76 11.67
C GLU A 424 -17.25 -10.77 12.77
N ARG A 425 -18.31 -11.05 13.54
CA ARG A 425 -18.72 -10.21 14.67
C ARG A 425 -17.68 -10.16 15.79
N VAL A 426 -17.00 -11.26 16.09
CA VAL A 426 -15.96 -11.28 17.14
C VAL A 426 -14.74 -10.49 16.71
N ASN A 427 -14.27 -10.71 15.49
CA ASN A 427 -13.12 -9.97 14.97
C ASN A 427 -13.40 -8.47 14.96
N ASP A 428 -14.59 -8.06 14.54
CA ASP A 428 -15.00 -6.65 14.57
C ASP A 428 -15.06 -6.08 16.00
N ILE A 429 -15.46 -6.86 17.00
CA ILE A 429 -15.45 -6.43 18.41
C ILE A 429 -14.00 -6.25 18.90
N LEU A 430 -13.16 -7.26 18.73
CA LEU A 430 -11.78 -7.25 19.21
C LEU A 430 -10.96 -6.13 18.54
N LEU A 431 -11.09 -5.97 17.21
CA LEU A 431 -10.41 -4.89 16.49
C LEU A 431 -10.95 -3.52 16.86
N LYS A 432 -12.25 -3.39 17.14
CA LYS A 432 -12.84 -2.12 17.57
C LYS A 432 -12.39 -1.72 18.98
N GLU A 433 -12.21 -2.68 19.87
CA GLU A 433 -11.65 -2.45 21.21
C GLU A 433 -10.18 -2.03 21.12
N ALA A 434 -9.38 -2.76 20.33
CA ALA A 434 -7.98 -2.43 20.10
C ALA A 434 -7.77 -1.17 19.24
N ALA A 435 -8.79 -0.66 18.54
CA ALA A 435 -8.64 0.43 17.58
C ALA A 435 -7.99 1.69 18.17
N ALA A 436 -8.22 1.98 19.45
CA ALA A 436 -7.63 3.15 20.13
C ALA A 436 -6.09 3.08 20.28
N THR A 437 -5.48 1.92 20.04
CA THR A 437 -4.03 1.75 20.11
C THR A 437 -3.32 2.11 18.79
N ASN A 438 -4.03 2.12 17.66
CA ASN A 438 -3.40 2.21 16.32
C ASN A 438 -4.16 3.06 15.29
N TYR A 439 -5.49 3.07 15.32
CA TYR A 439 -6.32 3.65 14.25
C TYR A 439 -7.01 4.94 14.67
N ALA A 440 -6.87 5.98 13.84
CA ALA A 440 -7.48 7.31 14.05
C ALA A 440 -7.15 7.91 15.44
N VAL A 441 -5.93 7.63 15.90
CA VAL A 441 -5.34 8.16 17.11
C VAL A 441 -4.00 8.82 16.81
N VAL A 442 -3.56 9.69 17.71
CA VAL A 442 -2.37 10.54 17.59
C VAL A 442 -1.56 10.42 18.87
N SER A 443 -0.23 10.42 18.78
CA SER A 443 0.61 10.35 19.97
C SER A 443 0.34 11.54 20.91
N PRO A 444 0.42 11.33 22.24
CA PRO A 444 0.24 12.41 23.21
C PRO A 444 1.18 13.60 22.95
N GLU A 445 2.43 13.36 22.57
CA GLU A 445 3.42 14.40 22.25
C GLU A 445 2.97 15.28 21.07
N THR A 446 2.56 14.66 19.96
CA THR A 446 2.05 15.38 18.79
C THR A 446 0.78 16.17 19.12
N LEU A 447 -0.12 15.62 19.95
CA LEU A 447 -1.32 16.31 20.41
C LEU A 447 -0.99 17.53 21.27
N SER A 448 -0.04 17.40 22.19
CA SER A 448 0.43 18.51 23.02
C SER A 448 0.98 19.64 22.16
N THR A 449 1.87 19.34 21.20
CA THR A 449 2.40 20.36 20.28
C THR A 449 1.29 21.06 19.50
N LEU A 450 0.34 20.32 18.94
CA LEU A 450 -0.78 20.89 18.20
C LEU A 450 -1.69 21.75 19.10
N HIS A 451 -1.93 21.30 20.33
CA HIS A 451 -2.74 22.03 21.29
C HIS A 451 -2.10 23.37 21.67
N GLU A 452 -0.79 23.40 21.94
CA GLU A 452 -0.06 24.63 22.24
C GLU A 452 -0.16 25.64 21.10
N ILE A 453 0.05 25.21 19.84
CA ILE A 453 -0.08 26.09 18.66
C ILE A 453 -1.48 26.70 18.58
N ILE A 454 -2.53 25.87 18.71
CA ILE A 454 -3.92 26.34 18.65
C ILE A 454 -4.25 27.25 19.83
N TYR A 455 -3.71 26.99 21.02
CA TYR A 455 -3.91 27.84 22.19
C TYR A 455 -3.25 29.22 21.98
N SER A 456 -2.01 29.27 21.49
CA SER A 456 -1.32 30.52 21.14
C SER A 456 -2.13 31.34 20.14
N GLN A 457 -2.68 30.73 19.09
CA GLN A 457 -3.57 31.42 18.14
C GLN A 457 -4.81 32.05 18.81
N LYS A 458 -5.37 31.41 19.86
CA LYS A 458 -6.52 31.97 20.61
C LYS A 458 -6.10 33.13 21.50
N VAL A 459 -4.92 33.04 22.11
CA VAL A 459 -4.34 34.14 22.91
C VAL A 459 -4.16 35.38 22.03
N GLU A 460 -3.56 35.21 20.84
CA GLU A 460 -3.39 36.29 19.86
C GLU A 460 -4.73 36.92 19.45
N GLN A 461 -5.74 36.10 19.10
CA GLN A 461 -7.08 36.61 18.75
C GLN A 461 -7.78 37.34 19.90
N GLY A 462 -7.59 36.88 21.14
CA GLY A 462 -8.11 37.54 22.34
C GLY A 462 -7.42 38.88 22.59
N MET A 463 -6.11 38.94 22.34
CA MET A 463 -5.29 40.14 22.50
C MET A 463 -5.48 41.15 21.36
N GLU A 464 -5.80 40.73 20.13
CA GLU A 464 -6.19 41.63 19.02
C GLU A 464 -7.46 42.45 19.34
N LYS A 465 -8.32 41.94 20.22
CA LYS A 465 -9.48 42.67 20.76
C LYS A 465 -9.09 43.65 21.89
N GLY A 466 -7.82 43.67 22.30
CA GLY A 466 -7.19 44.59 23.25
C GLY A 466 -6.00 45.38 22.63
N GLN A 467 -5.49 46.38 23.34
CA GLN A 467 -4.49 47.35 22.86
C GLN A 467 -3.07 46.77 22.72
N LEU A 468 -2.84 45.84 21.81
CA LEU A 468 -1.52 45.26 21.59
C LEU A 468 -1.20 45.08 20.10
N ARG A 469 -1.30 46.19 19.35
CA ARG A 469 -0.68 46.31 18.01
C ARG A 469 0.82 46.61 18.06
N ASP A 470 1.37 46.93 19.25
CA ASP A 470 2.73 47.45 19.40
C ASP A 470 3.81 46.41 19.77
N TRP A 471 3.45 45.16 20.10
CA TRP A 471 4.43 44.16 20.61
C TRP A 471 4.73 43.01 19.65
N GLY A 472 4.19 43.03 18.42
CA GLY A 472 4.41 41.99 17.42
C GLY A 472 3.19 41.79 16.53
N ARG A 473 3.40 41.22 15.33
CA ARG A 473 2.31 40.87 14.42
C ARG A 473 1.72 39.49 14.78
N PRO A 474 0.40 39.29 14.64
CA PRO A 474 -0.23 37.97 14.72
C PRO A 474 0.39 36.98 13.74
N ASP A 475 0.35 35.68 14.05
CA ASP A 475 0.84 34.65 13.13
C ASP A 475 -0.01 34.64 11.83
N ASP A 476 0.66 34.82 10.69
CA ASP A 476 0.04 34.83 9.35
C ASP A 476 -0.41 33.43 8.88
N VAL A 477 -0.07 32.38 9.63
CA VAL A 477 -0.46 30.99 9.36
C VAL A 477 -1.31 30.46 10.51
N LYS A 478 -2.53 30.01 10.20
CA LYS A 478 -3.50 29.54 11.21
C LYS A 478 -3.93 28.10 10.94
N ILE A 479 -4.08 27.32 11.99
CA ILE A 479 -4.67 25.98 11.97
C ILE A 479 -6.10 26.05 12.51
N ASN A 480 -7.04 25.44 11.78
CA ASN A 480 -8.42 25.22 12.22
C ASN A 480 -8.72 23.73 12.29
N ILE A 481 -9.33 23.25 13.38
CA ILE A 481 -9.88 21.88 13.44
C ILE A 481 -11.38 21.96 13.17
N VAL A 482 -11.82 21.27 12.11
CA VAL A 482 -13.21 21.25 11.67
C VAL A 482 -13.80 19.88 11.94
N ASN A 483 -14.51 19.77 13.06
CA ASN A 483 -15.07 18.51 13.55
C ASN A 483 -16.32 18.09 12.77
N TYR A 484 -16.70 16.81 12.92
CA TYR A 484 -17.91 16.22 12.33
C TYR A 484 -18.08 16.54 10.83
N THR A 485 -17.00 16.62 10.07
CA THR A 485 -17.03 17.04 8.67
C THR A 485 -16.61 15.89 7.76
N ASP A 486 -17.44 15.60 6.77
CA ASP A 486 -17.13 14.66 5.69
C ASP A 486 -17.11 15.38 4.34
N VAL A 487 -16.30 14.88 3.41
CA VAL A 487 -16.25 15.37 2.03
C VAL A 487 -17.16 14.48 1.19
N ARG A 488 -18.20 15.07 0.59
CA ARG A 488 -19.17 14.34 -0.24
C ARG A 488 -18.83 14.36 -1.72
N ALA A 489 -18.25 15.46 -2.18
CA ALA A 489 -17.78 15.64 -3.54
C ALA A 489 -16.51 16.50 -3.53
N ALA A 490 -15.63 16.26 -4.50
CA ALA A 490 -14.47 17.08 -4.75
C ALA A 490 -14.28 17.17 -6.28
N GLU A 491 -13.90 18.33 -6.78
CA GLU A 491 -13.61 18.55 -8.18
C GLU A 491 -12.42 19.52 -8.35
N VAL A 492 -11.66 19.37 -9.42
CA VAL A 492 -10.63 20.35 -9.77
C VAL A 492 -11.32 21.64 -10.15
N SER A 493 -10.92 22.74 -9.52
CA SER A 493 -11.56 24.03 -9.72
C SER A 493 -11.47 24.48 -11.18
N ALA A 494 -12.55 25.11 -11.66
CA ALA A 494 -12.61 25.68 -13.01
C ALA A 494 -11.61 26.84 -13.22
N ARG A 495 -10.96 27.33 -12.16
CA ARG A 495 -9.94 28.39 -12.21
C ARG A 495 -8.68 28.00 -12.98
N GLY A 496 -8.41 26.70 -13.13
CA GLY A 496 -7.26 26.20 -13.88
C GLY A 496 -5.91 26.39 -13.18
N ASP A 497 -5.94 26.74 -11.89
CA ASP A 497 -4.76 26.90 -11.00
C ASP A 497 -4.43 25.64 -10.21
N GLY A 498 -5.21 24.57 -10.37
CA GLY A 498 -5.03 23.28 -9.69
C GLY A 498 -5.62 23.18 -8.28
N SER A 499 -6.31 24.23 -7.83
CA SER A 499 -7.11 24.22 -6.59
C SER A 499 -8.29 23.25 -6.70
N ILE A 500 -8.85 22.90 -5.54
CA ILE A 500 -9.90 21.90 -5.39
C ILE A 500 -11.12 22.53 -4.73
N ASP A 501 -12.26 22.41 -5.41
CA ASP A 501 -13.56 22.75 -4.85
C ASP A 501 -14.16 21.51 -4.20
N VAL A 502 -14.64 21.63 -2.96
CA VAL A 502 -15.19 20.52 -2.18
C VAL A 502 -16.57 20.82 -1.63
N VAL A 503 -17.40 19.78 -1.52
CA VAL A 503 -18.67 19.83 -0.80
C VAL A 503 -18.50 19.16 0.55
N LEU A 504 -18.55 19.97 1.61
CA LEU A 504 -18.42 19.55 3.00
C LEU A 504 -19.80 19.33 3.61
N GLU A 505 -20.01 18.22 4.29
CA GLU A 505 -21.22 17.93 5.06
C GLU A 505 -20.89 17.83 6.55
N HIS A 506 -21.68 18.52 7.38
CA HIS A 506 -21.63 18.37 8.83
C HIS A 506 -22.44 17.15 9.27
N LEU A 507 -21.77 16.08 9.70
CA LEU A 507 -22.33 14.74 9.97
C LEU A 507 -23.47 14.72 11.00
N LEU A 508 -23.51 15.64 11.97
CA LEU A 508 -24.61 15.70 12.95
C LEU A 508 -25.83 16.50 12.49
N THR A 509 -25.67 17.44 11.55
CA THR A 509 -26.75 18.37 11.17
C THR A 509 -27.22 18.17 9.73
N GLY A 510 -26.47 17.41 8.92
CA GLY A 510 -26.70 17.24 7.49
C GLY A 510 -26.46 18.50 6.66
N LYS A 511 -26.07 19.63 7.28
CA LYS A 511 -25.83 20.89 6.56
C LYS A 511 -24.62 20.76 5.66
N THR A 512 -24.78 21.12 4.40
CA THR A 512 -23.72 21.14 3.41
C THR A 512 -23.21 22.55 3.18
N ARG A 513 -21.91 22.69 2.90
CA ARG A 513 -21.28 23.94 2.48
C ARG A 513 -20.20 23.67 1.43
N ARG A 514 -19.95 24.64 0.56
CA ARG A 514 -18.83 24.58 -0.37
C ARG A 514 -17.56 25.10 0.31
N GLY A 515 -16.45 24.42 0.06
CA GLY A 515 -15.11 24.84 0.43
C GLY A 515 -14.23 24.96 -0.81
N HIS A 516 -13.24 25.83 -0.75
CA HIS A 516 -12.22 25.99 -1.78
C HIS A 516 -10.85 25.84 -1.11
N TYR A 517 -10.00 24.99 -1.66
CA TYR A 517 -8.67 24.69 -1.12
C TYR A 517 -7.63 24.66 -2.23
N GLU A 518 -6.54 25.39 -2.05
CA GLU A 518 -5.39 25.41 -2.94
C GLU A 518 -4.67 24.06 -2.97
N ALA A 519 -4.70 23.30 -1.87
CA ALA A 519 -4.20 21.94 -1.81
C ALA A 519 -4.99 21.09 -0.80
N VAL A 520 -5.05 19.78 -1.05
CA VAL A 520 -5.71 18.80 -0.18
C VAL A 520 -4.74 17.66 0.14
N ILE A 521 -4.49 17.44 1.42
CA ILE A 521 -3.66 16.36 1.95
C ILE A 521 -4.57 15.29 2.56
N LEU A 522 -4.48 14.07 2.06
CA LEU A 522 -5.27 12.92 2.46
C LEU A 522 -4.49 12.07 3.48
N GLY A 523 -4.76 12.27 4.76
CA GLY A 523 -4.33 11.44 5.88
C GLY A 523 -5.31 10.30 6.17
N THR A 524 -5.71 9.58 5.12
CA THR A 524 -6.86 8.66 5.13
C THR A 524 -6.50 7.19 5.27
N GLY A 525 -5.22 6.90 5.57
CA GLY A 525 -4.72 5.56 5.89
C GLY A 525 -4.47 4.70 4.64
N TYR A 526 -4.45 3.39 4.83
CA TYR A 526 -4.02 2.45 3.79
C TYR A 526 -5.03 1.32 3.59
N SER A 527 -5.08 0.77 2.37
CA SER A 527 -5.75 -0.48 2.03
C SER A 527 -4.73 -1.59 1.88
N ARG A 528 -5.03 -2.79 2.36
CA ARG A 528 -4.11 -3.95 2.40
C ARG A 528 -4.59 -5.09 1.51
N GLN A 529 -5.25 -4.77 0.40
CA GLN A 529 -5.90 -5.74 -0.50
C GLN A 529 -5.18 -5.89 -1.85
N SER A 530 -4.07 -5.18 -2.08
CA SER A 530 -3.35 -5.19 -3.37
C SER A 530 -2.78 -6.55 -3.76
N TRP A 531 -2.54 -7.45 -2.79
CA TRP A 531 -2.10 -8.82 -3.03
C TRP A 531 -3.08 -9.63 -3.89
N LYS A 532 -4.40 -9.32 -3.81
CA LYS A 532 -5.44 -10.00 -4.61
C LYS A 532 -5.24 -9.76 -6.10
N GLU A 533 -4.91 -8.52 -6.48
CA GLU A 533 -4.66 -8.19 -7.88
C GLU A 533 -3.32 -8.76 -8.37
N ILE A 534 -2.30 -8.82 -7.51
CA ILE A 534 -1.01 -9.43 -7.85
C ILE A 534 -1.18 -10.94 -8.14
N LEU A 535 -1.97 -11.64 -7.33
CA LEU A 535 -2.12 -13.09 -7.39
C LEU A 535 -3.20 -13.54 -8.39
N PHE A 536 -4.29 -12.77 -8.52
CA PHE A 536 -5.49 -13.17 -9.27
C PHE A 536 -5.95 -12.13 -10.31
N GLY A 537 -5.16 -11.06 -10.52
CA GLY A 537 -5.40 -10.06 -11.55
C GLY A 537 -5.25 -10.61 -12.96
N ARG A 538 -5.68 -9.83 -13.95
CA ARG A 538 -5.50 -10.18 -15.37
C ARG A 538 -4.08 -9.83 -15.79
N ALA A 539 -3.32 -10.81 -16.29
CA ALA A 539 -2.02 -10.60 -16.91
C ALA A 539 -2.18 -9.84 -18.25
N SER A 540 -2.38 -8.52 -18.18
CA SER A 540 -2.59 -7.68 -19.35
C SER A 540 -1.23 -7.18 -19.84
N GLY A 541 -0.78 -7.65 -21.01
CA GLY A 541 0.44 -7.14 -21.65
C GLY A 541 1.76 -7.79 -21.23
N CYS A 542 1.73 -8.90 -20.49
CA CYS A 542 2.93 -9.73 -20.28
C CYS A 542 3.08 -10.73 -21.44
N PRO A 543 4.26 -10.86 -22.08
CA PRO A 543 4.54 -11.97 -22.98
C PRO A 543 4.59 -13.26 -22.14
N GLY A 544 3.44 -13.93 -22.03
CA GLY A 544 3.39 -15.31 -21.57
C GLY A 544 3.83 -16.20 -22.71
N SER A 545 4.59 -17.25 -22.41
CA SER A 545 4.51 -18.43 -23.27
C SER A 545 3.04 -18.89 -23.26
N GLY A 546 2.47 -19.29 -24.39
CA GLY A 546 1.03 -19.60 -24.49
C GLY A 546 0.50 -20.70 -23.55
N SER A 547 1.33 -21.22 -22.64
CA SER A 547 1.04 -22.25 -21.64
C SER A 547 0.90 -21.75 -20.19
N ASP A 548 1.19 -20.48 -19.87
CA ASP A 548 1.07 -19.96 -18.50
C ASP A 548 -0.39 -19.70 -18.11
N ILE A 549 -0.80 -20.14 -16.91
CA ILE A 549 -2.21 -20.16 -16.49
C ILE A 549 -2.48 -19.10 -15.43
N SER A 550 -3.52 -18.28 -15.63
CA SER A 550 -3.99 -17.36 -14.59
C SER A 550 -4.53 -18.14 -13.40
N LEU A 551 -4.08 -17.83 -12.18
CA LEU A 551 -4.56 -18.53 -10.98
C LEU A 551 -6.06 -18.38 -10.77
N ARG A 552 -6.65 -17.23 -11.15
CA ARG A 552 -8.11 -17.04 -11.11
C ARG A 552 -8.85 -18.05 -12.00
N SER A 553 -8.26 -18.42 -13.14
CA SER A 553 -8.91 -19.36 -14.07
C SER A 553 -8.90 -20.81 -13.57
N LEU A 554 -8.02 -21.16 -12.63
CA LEU A 554 -8.01 -22.49 -11.99
C LEU A 554 -9.27 -22.72 -11.16
N TRP A 555 -9.85 -21.65 -10.61
CA TRP A 555 -11.00 -21.72 -9.70
C TRP A 555 -12.08 -20.67 -10.06
N PRO A 556 -12.98 -20.97 -11.01
CA PRO A 556 -14.00 -20.02 -11.47
C PRO A 556 -14.98 -19.52 -10.39
N GLY A 557 -15.13 -20.26 -9.28
CA GLY A 557 -15.94 -19.87 -8.12
C GLY A 557 -15.23 -18.97 -7.11
N LEU A 558 -13.96 -18.59 -7.34
CA LEU A 558 -13.16 -17.83 -6.38
C LEU A 558 -13.71 -16.41 -6.14
N SER A 559 -14.12 -16.12 -4.91
CA SER A 559 -14.56 -14.79 -4.50
C SER A 559 -13.37 -13.94 -4.06
N LEU A 560 -13.10 -12.84 -4.77
CA LEU A 560 -12.10 -11.84 -4.34
C LEU A 560 -12.70 -10.68 -3.55
N GLU A 561 -14.03 -10.59 -3.47
CA GLU A 561 -14.70 -9.55 -2.70
C GLU A 561 -14.80 -9.93 -1.22
N SER A 562 -14.83 -11.23 -0.91
CA SER A 562 -14.82 -11.75 0.46
C SER A 562 -13.54 -11.33 1.22
N PRO A 563 -13.65 -11.00 2.52
CA PRO A 563 -12.48 -10.85 3.38
C PRO A 563 -11.81 -12.21 3.64
N LEU A 564 -10.52 -12.18 4.03
CA LEU A 564 -9.83 -13.40 4.48
C LEU A 564 -10.46 -13.90 5.78
N GLN A 565 -10.73 -15.19 5.85
CA GLN A 565 -11.26 -15.89 7.03
C GLN A 565 -10.19 -16.78 7.65
N GLY A 566 -10.30 -17.07 8.95
CA GLY A 566 -9.45 -18.05 9.60
C GLY A 566 -9.75 -19.46 9.07
N LEU A 567 -8.76 -20.35 9.07
CA LEU A 567 -9.01 -21.76 8.77
C LEU A 567 -9.58 -22.48 10.00
N HIS A 568 -10.76 -23.10 9.85
CA HIS A 568 -11.39 -23.92 10.87
C HIS A 568 -10.79 -25.33 10.88
N ILE A 569 -10.23 -25.76 12.02
CA ILE A 569 -9.87 -27.16 12.23
C ILE A 569 -11.10 -27.86 12.79
N SER A 570 -11.89 -28.52 11.94
CA SER A 570 -12.92 -29.44 12.42
C SER A 570 -12.22 -30.64 13.05
N SER A 571 -12.39 -30.82 14.37
CA SER A 571 -11.94 -32.03 15.05
C SER A 571 -12.80 -33.21 14.61
N GLU A 572 -12.35 -34.01 13.64
CA GLU A 572 -12.89 -35.36 13.42
C GLU A 572 -11.75 -36.37 13.26
N HIS A 573 -11.51 -37.15 14.32
CA HIS A 573 -11.43 -38.62 14.31
C HIS A 573 -10.98 -39.13 15.68
N SER A 574 -11.94 -39.38 16.58
CA SER A 574 -11.80 -40.43 17.59
C SER A 574 -12.64 -41.62 17.14
N SER A 575 -11.95 -42.69 16.79
CA SER A 575 -12.49 -44.04 16.62
C SER A 575 -13.11 -44.57 17.92
N ASP A 576 -14.08 -45.48 17.77
CA ASP A 576 -14.78 -46.28 18.79
C ASP A 576 -15.83 -45.57 19.66
N ASP A 577 -17.12 -45.81 19.36
CA ASP A 577 -17.84 -46.90 20.02
C ASP A 577 -19.24 -47.08 19.41
N SER A 578 -19.61 -48.34 19.21
CA SER A 578 -20.98 -48.74 18.84
C SER A 578 -21.88 -48.67 20.09
N PRO A 579 -23.16 -48.35 19.95
CA PRO A 579 -24.11 -49.38 20.38
C PRO A 579 -25.33 -49.56 19.47
N THR A 580 -25.76 -50.81 19.51
CA THR A 580 -26.94 -51.48 18.98
C THR A 580 -28.30 -50.85 19.32
N ASN A 581 -29.28 -51.06 18.42
CA ASN A 581 -30.72 -51.37 18.59
C ASN A 581 -31.34 -51.14 19.99
N SER A 582 -32.53 -50.60 20.19
CA SER A 582 -33.78 -50.53 19.40
C SER A 582 -34.74 -49.59 20.14
N ASP A 583 -35.77 -49.05 19.47
CA ASP A 583 -37.18 -49.13 19.91
C ASP A 583 -38.10 -48.13 19.17
N ILE A 584 -38.88 -48.73 18.28
CA ILE A 584 -40.30 -48.54 17.92
C ILE A 584 -41.08 -47.52 18.78
N VAL A 585 -41.86 -46.62 18.13
CA VAL A 585 -43.35 -46.58 18.14
C VAL A 585 -43.86 -45.45 17.22
N SER A 586 -44.89 -45.83 16.45
CA SER A 586 -45.64 -45.14 15.40
C SER A 586 -46.61 -44.06 15.88
N SER A 587 -46.89 -43.10 14.98
CA SER A 587 -48.19 -42.46 14.62
C SER A 587 -47.93 -40.98 14.32
N GLY A 588 -48.29 -40.38 13.19
CA GLY A 588 -49.38 -40.62 12.26
C GLY A 588 -50.15 -39.31 12.16
N LEU A 589 -50.17 -38.68 10.98
CA LEU A 589 -51.30 -38.01 10.32
C LEU A 589 -50.84 -37.02 9.24
N SER A 590 -51.66 -37.00 8.19
CA SER A 590 -51.57 -36.37 6.89
C SER A 590 -51.62 -34.85 6.91
N ASP A 591 -51.10 -34.20 5.85
CA ASP A 591 -51.99 -33.54 4.87
C ASP A 591 -51.21 -33.15 3.61
N GLU A 592 -51.78 -33.55 2.47
CA GLU A 592 -51.36 -33.22 1.13
C GLU A 592 -51.84 -31.81 0.75
N HIS A 593 -51.00 -31.02 0.09
CA HIS A 593 -51.47 -30.01 -0.86
C HIS A 593 -50.53 -29.87 -2.05
N GLU A 594 -51.15 -29.85 -3.21
CA GLU A 594 -50.61 -30.01 -4.56
C GLU A 594 -49.86 -28.78 -5.10
N HIS A 595 -48.89 -29.08 -5.97
CA HIS A 595 -48.45 -28.37 -7.17
C HIS A 595 -48.71 -26.85 -7.31
N ASP A 596 -47.61 -26.10 -7.40
CA ASP A 596 -47.45 -25.22 -8.57
C ASP A 596 -45.98 -25.14 -9.01
N SER A 597 -45.80 -25.24 -10.32
CA SER A 597 -44.54 -25.49 -11.01
C SER A 597 -44.03 -24.21 -11.66
N CYS A 598 -42.87 -23.73 -11.19
CA CYS A 598 -41.97 -22.86 -11.95
C CYS A 598 -40.53 -23.28 -11.63
N ARG A 599 -40.06 -24.36 -12.27
CA ARG A 599 -38.63 -24.67 -12.34
C ARG A 599 -38.00 -23.71 -13.35
N SER A 600 -37.48 -22.59 -12.87
CA SER A 600 -36.29 -22.02 -13.49
C SER A 600 -35.15 -23.03 -13.28
N GLU A 601 -34.49 -23.43 -14.36
CA GLU A 601 -33.28 -24.24 -14.24
C GLU A 601 -32.29 -23.53 -13.31
N PRO A 602 -31.72 -24.20 -12.30
CA PRO A 602 -30.62 -23.62 -11.56
C PRO A 602 -29.45 -23.53 -12.53
N SER A 603 -29.10 -22.31 -12.93
CA SER A 603 -27.81 -22.02 -13.55
C SER A 603 -26.75 -22.73 -12.72
N SER A 604 -25.95 -23.58 -13.35
CA SER A 604 -24.82 -24.27 -12.75
C SER A 604 -23.75 -23.26 -12.31
N GLN A 605 -24.02 -22.52 -11.25
CA GLN A 605 -23.04 -21.67 -10.59
C GLN A 605 -22.29 -22.57 -9.62
N ASN A 606 -21.00 -22.79 -9.91
CA ASN A 606 -20.10 -23.42 -8.95
C ASN A 606 -20.23 -22.69 -7.60
N PRO A 607 -20.25 -23.40 -6.46
CA PRO A 607 -20.34 -22.76 -5.16
C PRO A 607 -19.19 -21.76 -5.00
N PRO A 608 -19.41 -20.62 -4.31
CA PRO A 608 -18.36 -19.65 -4.07
C PRO A 608 -17.24 -20.29 -3.25
N ILE A 609 -16.00 -20.03 -3.65
CA ILE A 609 -14.79 -20.46 -2.95
C ILE A 609 -14.26 -19.23 -2.20
N ASP A 610 -14.40 -19.26 -0.88
CA ASP A 610 -13.83 -18.26 0.01
C ASP A 610 -12.35 -18.55 0.30
N LEU A 611 -11.57 -17.50 0.54
CA LEU A 611 -10.14 -17.59 0.82
C LEU A 611 -9.89 -17.63 2.33
N HIS A 612 -9.19 -18.68 2.76
CA HIS A 612 -8.79 -18.85 4.16
C HIS A 612 -7.28 -18.64 4.32
N ILE A 613 -6.90 -18.11 5.48
CA ILE A 613 -5.51 -17.98 5.89
C ILE A 613 -5.30 -18.88 7.12
N ALA A 614 -4.29 -19.74 7.06
CA ALA A 614 -3.86 -20.58 8.18
C ALA A 614 -3.10 -19.77 9.24
N ARG A 615 -2.94 -20.32 10.45
CA ARG A 615 -2.23 -19.67 11.57
C ARG A 615 -0.77 -19.37 11.28
N ASN A 616 -0.13 -20.21 10.46
CA ASN A 616 1.24 -19.99 9.98
C ASN A 616 1.31 -19.03 8.78
N TYR A 617 0.25 -18.26 8.52
CA TYR A 617 0.13 -17.29 7.42
C TYR A 617 0.10 -17.88 6.01
N ARG A 618 -0.07 -19.20 5.86
CA ARG A 618 -0.28 -19.83 4.54
C ARG A 618 -1.68 -19.50 4.02
N LEU A 619 -1.76 -19.03 2.78
CA LEU A 619 -3.00 -18.88 2.04
C LEU A 619 -3.47 -20.27 1.58
N VAL A 620 -4.64 -20.68 2.04
CA VAL A 620 -5.22 -21.99 1.73
C VAL A 620 -5.89 -21.90 0.36
N LEU A 621 -5.17 -22.36 -0.66
CA LEU A 621 -5.66 -22.49 -2.03
C LEU A 621 -6.14 -23.93 -2.27
N PRO A 622 -7.16 -24.17 -3.11
CA PRO A 622 -7.60 -25.53 -3.40
C PRO A 622 -6.48 -26.36 -4.03
N GLU A 623 -6.21 -27.54 -3.49
CA GLU A 623 -5.10 -28.40 -3.93
C GLU A 623 -5.32 -28.99 -5.33
N THR A 624 -6.55 -28.97 -5.83
CA THR A 624 -6.91 -29.50 -7.12
C THR A 624 -7.69 -28.51 -7.96
N PHE A 625 -7.60 -28.69 -9.27
CA PHE A 625 -8.42 -27.98 -10.25
C PHE A 625 -8.82 -28.91 -11.39
N VAL A 626 -9.89 -28.54 -12.06
CA VAL A 626 -10.46 -29.31 -13.18
C VAL A 626 -10.03 -28.66 -14.48
N GLU A 627 -9.38 -29.44 -15.34
CA GLU A 627 -9.03 -29.00 -16.67
C GLU A 627 -10.13 -29.42 -17.67
N PRO A 628 -10.72 -28.46 -18.42
CA PRO A 628 -11.68 -28.79 -19.45
C PRO A 628 -11.01 -29.62 -20.56
N ALA A 629 -11.74 -30.61 -21.09
CA ALA A 629 -11.23 -31.46 -22.14
C ALA A 629 -10.87 -30.64 -23.39
N ASP A 630 -9.69 -30.88 -23.97
CA ASP A 630 -9.24 -30.18 -25.16
C ASP A 630 -10.18 -30.49 -26.34
N PRO A 631 -10.88 -29.48 -26.90
CA PRO A 631 -11.80 -29.68 -28.02
C PRO A 631 -11.10 -30.07 -29.32
N SER A 632 -9.77 -29.96 -29.42
CA SER A 632 -8.99 -30.31 -30.60
C SER A 632 -8.62 -31.81 -30.68
N THR A 633 -8.70 -32.54 -29.56
CA THR A 633 -8.54 -34.01 -29.52
C THR A 633 -9.85 -34.70 -29.92
N ASN A 634 -10.09 -34.75 -31.23
CA ASN A 634 -11.25 -35.43 -31.82
C ASN A 634 -11.03 -36.95 -31.88
N ASN A 635 -10.93 -37.61 -30.73
CA ASN A 635 -10.97 -39.07 -30.65
C ASN A 635 -12.24 -39.50 -29.90
N ASN A 636 -13.07 -40.26 -30.62
CA ASN A 636 -14.43 -40.67 -30.29
C ASN A 636 -14.57 -41.61 -29.07
N ASN A 637 -13.71 -41.54 -28.05
CA ASN A 637 -13.87 -42.27 -26.80
C ASN A 637 -13.26 -41.50 -25.62
N ASN A 638 -14.15 -41.01 -24.72
CA ASN A 638 -13.89 -40.46 -23.38
C ASN A 638 -13.10 -39.13 -23.30
N ASN A 639 -13.72 -38.00 -23.69
CA ASN A 639 -13.32 -36.67 -23.22
C ASN A 639 -13.70 -36.48 -21.74
N LYS A 640 -12.96 -37.11 -20.82
CA LYS A 640 -13.12 -36.90 -19.38
C LYS A 640 -12.24 -35.72 -18.94
N SER A 641 -12.86 -34.77 -18.25
CA SER A 641 -12.17 -33.73 -17.46
C SER A 641 -11.08 -34.38 -16.60
N THR A 642 -9.87 -33.83 -16.63
CA THR A 642 -8.75 -34.34 -15.83
C THR A 642 -8.59 -33.50 -14.58
N VAL A 643 -8.56 -34.14 -13.40
CA VAL A 643 -8.25 -33.48 -12.13
C VAL A 643 -6.74 -33.37 -12.01
N ARG A 644 -6.25 -32.15 -11.80
CA ARG A 644 -4.82 -31.81 -11.67
C ARG A 644 -4.55 -31.21 -10.31
N LYS A 645 -3.30 -31.26 -9.85
CA LYS A 645 -2.90 -30.65 -8.58
C LYS A 645 -2.26 -29.28 -8.75
N PHE A 646 -2.48 -28.42 -7.76
CA PHE A 646 -1.74 -27.18 -7.54
C PHE A 646 -0.76 -27.40 -6.38
N ARG A 647 0.54 -27.48 -6.67
CA ARG A 647 1.59 -27.76 -5.69
C ARG A 647 2.18 -26.52 -5.00
N PRO A 648 2.35 -25.36 -5.67
CA PRO A 648 2.92 -24.19 -5.04
C PRO A 648 2.19 -23.76 -3.77
N THR A 649 2.93 -23.18 -2.84
CA THR A 649 2.37 -22.62 -1.62
C THR A 649 2.63 -21.12 -1.55
N VAL A 650 1.70 -20.39 -0.90
CA VAL A 650 1.69 -18.94 -0.86
C VAL A 650 1.48 -18.49 0.59
N TRP A 651 2.31 -17.57 1.08
CA TRP A 651 2.16 -16.92 2.38
C TRP A 651 1.85 -15.43 2.22
N LEU A 652 1.05 -14.89 3.14
CA LEU A 652 0.68 -13.48 3.16
C LEU A 652 1.17 -12.80 4.44
N GLN A 653 1.82 -11.63 4.32
CA GLN A 653 2.28 -10.86 5.48
C GLN A 653 1.71 -9.44 5.49
N GLY A 654 1.13 -9.03 6.62
CA GLY A 654 0.71 -7.65 6.85
C GLY A 654 -0.64 -7.28 6.23
N CYS A 655 -1.46 -8.26 5.89
CA CYS A 655 -2.84 -8.10 5.40
C CYS A 655 -3.85 -9.04 6.09
N ASN A 656 -3.48 -9.62 7.22
CA ASN A 656 -4.24 -10.66 7.94
C ASN A 656 -4.78 -10.18 9.28
N GLU A 657 -4.89 -8.87 9.50
CA GLU A 657 -5.36 -8.27 10.76
C GLU A 657 -6.69 -8.85 11.27
N ARG A 658 -7.59 -9.23 10.36
CA ARG A 658 -8.88 -9.83 10.72
C ARG A 658 -8.75 -11.19 11.40
N THR A 659 -7.69 -11.94 11.15
CA THR A 659 -7.49 -13.29 11.69
C THR A 659 -6.33 -13.35 12.68
N HIS A 660 -5.30 -12.51 12.51
CA HIS A 660 -4.09 -12.53 13.33
C HIS A 660 -3.99 -11.33 14.29
N GLY A 661 -5.01 -10.46 14.30
CA GLY A 661 -5.09 -9.31 15.19
C GLY A 661 -4.33 -8.07 14.71
N ILE A 662 -4.44 -7.00 15.49
CA ILE A 662 -3.98 -5.64 15.14
C ILE A 662 -2.46 -5.51 14.95
N SER A 663 -1.69 -6.48 15.45
CA SER A 663 -0.23 -6.52 15.34
C SER A 663 0.27 -6.94 13.95
N ASP A 664 -0.55 -7.63 13.14
CA ASP A 664 -0.17 -8.21 11.85
C ASP A 664 0.44 -7.16 10.90
N SER A 665 -0.10 -5.94 10.97
CA SER A 665 0.17 -4.87 10.04
C SER A 665 1.36 -3.98 10.44
N LEU A 666 1.99 -4.29 11.59
CA LEU A 666 2.99 -3.50 12.30
C LEU A 666 4.32 -4.26 12.49
N LEU A 667 5.30 -3.60 13.11
CA LEU A 667 6.60 -4.21 13.46
C LEU A 667 6.50 -5.21 14.63
N SER A 668 5.43 -5.13 15.43
CA SER A 668 5.33 -5.71 16.77
C SER A 668 5.64 -7.20 16.89
N VAL A 669 5.30 -7.97 15.86
CA VAL A 669 5.44 -9.43 15.87
C VAL A 669 6.33 -9.95 14.73
N LEU A 670 7.02 -9.06 14.00
CA LEU A 670 7.77 -9.46 12.80
C LEU A 670 8.86 -10.49 13.08
N ALA A 671 9.59 -10.36 14.18
CA ALA A 671 10.67 -11.27 14.54
C ALA A 671 10.14 -12.70 14.76
N VAL A 672 9.02 -12.83 15.47
CA VAL A 672 8.39 -14.13 15.79
C VAL A 672 7.67 -14.69 14.56
N ARG A 673 6.87 -13.87 13.87
CA ARG A 673 6.19 -14.25 12.62
C ARG A 673 7.16 -14.75 11.56
N ALA A 674 8.34 -14.13 11.43
CA ALA A 674 9.37 -14.61 10.50
C ALA A 674 9.84 -16.03 10.82
N GLY A 675 9.90 -16.40 12.11
CA GLY A 675 10.13 -17.77 12.55
C GLY A 675 8.98 -18.70 12.14
N GLU A 676 7.74 -18.33 12.49
CA GLU A 676 6.54 -19.14 12.19
C GLU A 676 6.36 -19.40 10.68
N ILE A 677 6.57 -18.39 9.83
CA ILE A 677 6.51 -18.54 8.36
C ILE A 677 7.64 -19.41 7.85
N PHE A 678 8.85 -19.27 8.41
CA PHE A 678 9.98 -20.11 8.03
C PHE A 678 9.72 -21.57 8.39
N ASP A 679 9.22 -21.85 9.60
CA ASP A 679 8.91 -23.20 10.05
C ASP A 679 7.78 -23.81 9.18
N GLY A 680 6.70 -23.05 8.93
CA GLY A 680 5.63 -23.47 8.01
C GLY A 680 6.10 -23.69 6.57
N LEU A 681 7.08 -22.92 6.08
CA LEU A 681 7.71 -23.15 4.77
C LEU A 681 8.49 -24.47 4.74
N LEU A 682 9.16 -24.86 5.83
CA LEU A 682 9.86 -26.14 5.90
C LEU A 682 8.90 -27.33 5.97
N GLU A 683 7.79 -27.18 6.70
CA GLU A 683 6.80 -28.24 6.91
C GLU A 683 5.90 -28.45 5.69
N GLU A 684 5.46 -27.37 5.04
CA GLU A 684 4.41 -27.40 4.02
C GLU A 684 4.86 -26.94 2.63
N GLY A 685 6.11 -26.45 2.51
CA GLY A 685 6.66 -25.96 1.25
C GLY A 685 6.81 -27.05 0.19
N TRP A 686 6.53 -26.70 -1.07
CA TRP A 686 6.82 -27.56 -2.20
C TRP A 686 8.26 -27.36 -2.65
N PHE A 687 9.08 -28.42 -2.59
CA PHE A 687 10.49 -28.38 -3.00
C PHE A 687 10.79 -29.30 -4.20
N GLY A 688 9.75 -29.87 -4.82
CA GLY A 688 9.87 -30.95 -5.81
C GLY A 688 9.82 -32.32 -5.17
N ASP A 689 9.69 -33.37 -5.98
CA ASP A 689 9.85 -34.73 -5.50
C ASP A 689 11.30 -34.96 -5.05
N PRO A 690 11.54 -35.70 -3.96
CA PRO A 690 12.90 -36.11 -3.61
C PRO A 690 13.48 -36.86 -4.82
N PRO A 691 14.76 -36.64 -5.18
CA PRO A 691 15.38 -37.40 -6.24
C PRO A 691 15.16 -38.87 -5.94
N HIS A 692 14.56 -39.61 -6.88
CA HIS A 692 14.27 -41.02 -6.72
C HIS A 692 15.49 -41.69 -6.09
N SER A 693 15.30 -42.26 -4.90
CA SER A 693 16.21 -43.31 -4.47
C SER A 693 16.00 -44.41 -5.49
N ASP A 694 16.95 -44.55 -6.41
CA ASP A 694 17.09 -45.77 -7.20
C ASP A 694 17.09 -46.93 -6.18
N LYS A 695 15.96 -47.62 -6.12
CA LYS A 695 15.81 -48.91 -5.44
C LYS A 695 15.86 -50.00 -6.49
#